data_AF-A0A8J7PLI8-F1
#
_entry.id   AF-A0A8J7PLI8-F1
#
_cell.length_a   1.000
_cell.length_b   1.000
_cell.length_c   1.000
_cell.angle_alpha   90.00
_cell.angle_beta   90.00
_cell.angle_gamma   90.00
#
_symmetry.space_group_name_H-M   'P 1'
#
loop_
_entity.id
_entity.type
_entity.pdbx_description
1 polymer ?
#
loop_
_entity_poly.entity_id
_entity_poly.type
_entity_poly.pdbx_seq_one_letter_code
_entity_poly.pdbx_strand_id
1 'polypeptide(L)'
;MTTLKHLLASVLYLSISLCHASDDINELGKDLENLEVFDSKPKFVVNVIAYVPTPSVLPDQDSSDEEDDHTFEPESFDFDENDLTTYPFRTIKPGKKELYDEKELGIVERVDCEEPNILLDKEKSRVVFPFLHKLKTQAFDRHDNLQFSSSLRTVIGLNRPRSLSTRLNNVLFQEMAASKNLSDPILEPYYSRFAFFWNYRWFDKKDNCVPYQQVRKFYKQLKRKSPKKAKVFRKMTEQKTLVPYQGLREYVKNHASTKHFITEFRGKSPSSRIYLSLLDSDTLNFNSIFSSYLRIIKQNPQAITAMTTGYIFQGNGYDEDYPFHIASEIDRKIRVSVARHLPLGVYYPEPNLCILVPTGHKTLPESFIDPKLNGACESVALLRSVKKRTGTLFVFADDNPLVTTVPERARLTKSHKTEIEFSDEFKKGASPTERDIERLKHVSQSHFNSYVLLTNLYINRAFKMTDKNFGHFKGILNKFYKTPTHENFIELRQYVSQETLNSLSRAFEDVKQIINEFIEENQRTLNEETIIQILEDKGIDLSTIEKEKMQIFADESVTKLISDDVLDLDELIEAPIQALRDILYDQEIFELMEEYNVPFSEALSLYNDCEENLDGFQTTIDLRDVLLLNNFCEENGEDFLELAEKAQEFLGLGETIENFIKLYQDDPLHIECMIGDPTDIGLDQAPDIDPVVMEYLDEDDIAWIREQLGETDQVLFDTNLGLNDEYDEEDDDRYGEEYDYGNDEDYPENSDPETDGENDF
;
A
#
# COMPACT_ATOMS: atom_id res chain seq x y z
N MET A 1 -29.43 -21.53 -7.41
CA MET A 1 -29.56 -20.26 -6.67
C MET A 1 -31.01 -20.00 -6.19
N THR A 2 -32.02 -20.14 -7.04
CA THR A 2 -33.45 -20.07 -6.66
C THR A 2 -33.82 -21.11 -5.57
N THR A 3 -33.23 -22.30 -5.65
CA THR A 3 -33.38 -23.38 -4.65
C THR A 3 -32.78 -23.01 -3.29
N LEU A 4 -31.63 -22.31 -3.28
CA LEU A 4 -30.98 -21.85 -2.04
C LEU A 4 -31.78 -20.71 -1.39
N LYS A 5 -32.39 -19.83 -2.19
CA LYS A 5 -33.35 -18.82 -1.71
C LYS A 5 -34.58 -19.46 -1.05
N HIS A 6 -35.15 -20.50 -1.65
CA HIS A 6 -36.27 -21.20 -1.03
C HIS A 6 -35.86 -21.97 0.22
N LEU A 7 -34.66 -22.55 0.26
CA LEU A 7 -34.16 -23.24 1.45
C LEU A 7 -33.93 -22.27 2.62
N LEU A 8 -33.25 -21.13 2.38
CA LEU A 8 -33.02 -20.10 3.41
C LEU A 8 -34.32 -19.44 3.86
N ALA A 9 -35.24 -19.15 2.93
CA ALA A 9 -36.56 -18.62 3.29
C ALA A 9 -37.37 -19.62 4.12
N SER A 10 -37.27 -20.94 3.83
CA SER A 10 -37.98 -21.98 4.59
C SER A 10 -37.37 -22.20 5.98
N VAL A 11 -36.03 -22.14 6.10
CA VAL A 11 -35.33 -22.21 7.40
C VAL A 11 -35.64 -20.99 8.26
N LEU A 12 -35.61 -19.77 7.69
CA LEU A 12 -36.02 -18.56 8.40
C LEU A 12 -37.49 -18.63 8.80
N TYR A 13 -38.39 -19.09 7.93
CA TYR A 13 -39.82 -19.20 8.23
C TYR A 13 -40.10 -20.20 9.37
N LEU A 14 -39.31 -21.29 9.45
CA LEU A 14 -39.36 -22.22 10.57
C LEU A 14 -38.84 -21.59 11.87
N SER A 15 -37.73 -20.85 11.82
CA SER A 15 -37.18 -20.13 12.98
C SER A 15 -38.11 -19.00 13.46
N ILE A 16 -38.80 -18.31 12.53
CA ILE A 16 -39.76 -17.23 12.79
C ILE A 16 -41.06 -17.76 13.41
N SER A 17 -41.51 -18.95 13.01
CA SER A 17 -42.71 -19.58 13.59
C SER A 17 -42.53 -20.00 15.07
N LEU A 18 -41.28 -20.05 15.55
CA LEU A 18 -40.94 -20.44 16.93
C LEU A 18 -40.78 -19.25 17.89
N CYS A 19 -40.79 -17.99 17.41
CA CYS A 19 -40.60 -16.79 18.24
C CYS A 19 -41.82 -15.85 18.19
N HIS A 20 -42.54 -15.72 19.31
CA HIS A 20 -43.71 -14.86 19.45
C HIS A 20 -43.36 -13.35 19.62
N ALA A 21 -43.04 -12.64 18.54
CA ALA A 21 -42.93 -11.18 18.57
C ALA A 21 -43.42 -10.55 17.23
N SER A 22 -44.68 -10.14 17.12
CA SER A 22 -45.30 -9.76 15.83
C SER A 22 -44.93 -8.39 15.28
N ASP A 23 -44.43 -7.48 16.11
CA ASP A 23 -44.29 -6.07 15.72
C ASP A 23 -42.91 -5.78 15.11
N ASP A 24 -41.84 -6.42 15.60
CA ASP A 24 -40.49 -6.37 15.01
C ASP A 24 -40.42 -7.10 13.65
N ILE A 25 -41.35 -8.04 13.40
CA ILE A 25 -41.43 -8.85 12.18
C ILE A 25 -41.83 -8.01 10.95
N ASN A 26 -42.70 -7.01 11.12
CA ASN A 26 -43.14 -6.16 10.02
C ASN A 26 -42.07 -5.14 9.60
N GLU A 27 -41.18 -4.74 10.51
CA GLU A 27 -39.99 -3.95 10.17
C GLU A 27 -38.93 -4.81 9.49
N LEU A 28 -38.63 -6.01 10.02
CA LEU A 28 -37.65 -6.92 9.42
C LEU A 28 -38.08 -7.39 8.02
N GLY A 29 -39.38 -7.63 7.81
CA GLY A 29 -39.94 -7.98 6.50
C GLY A 29 -39.80 -6.85 5.47
N LYS A 30 -39.96 -5.59 5.88
CA LYS A 30 -39.72 -4.41 5.03
C LYS A 30 -38.24 -4.22 4.70
N ASP A 31 -37.36 -4.51 5.65
CA ASP A 31 -35.91 -4.44 5.43
C ASP A 31 -35.40 -5.58 4.54
N LEU A 32 -36.01 -6.77 4.63
CA LEU A 32 -35.76 -7.91 3.74
C LEU A 32 -36.35 -7.73 2.33
N GLU A 33 -37.49 -7.06 2.19
CA GLU A 33 -38.03 -6.66 0.87
C GLU A 33 -37.17 -5.58 0.19
N ASN A 34 -36.45 -4.77 0.96
CA ASN A 34 -35.47 -3.79 0.47
C ASN A 34 -34.06 -4.37 0.22
N LEU A 35 -33.83 -5.64 0.55
CA LEU A 35 -32.62 -6.38 0.20
C LEU A 35 -32.67 -6.77 -1.28
N GLU A 36 -32.50 -5.77 -2.15
CA GLU A 36 -32.11 -6.02 -3.54
C GLU A 36 -30.78 -6.79 -3.52
N VAL A 37 -30.84 -8.10 -3.75
CA VAL A 37 -29.66 -8.93 -4.01
C VAL A 37 -29.07 -8.44 -5.32
N PHE A 38 -28.21 -7.44 -5.25
CA PHE A 38 -27.46 -6.91 -6.37
C PHE A 38 -26.42 -7.94 -6.81
N ASP A 39 -26.84 -8.86 -7.67
CA ASP A 39 -26.00 -9.90 -8.26
C ASP A 39 -25.02 -9.34 -9.32
N SER A 40 -25.13 -8.04 -9.62
CA SER A 40 -24.33 -7.37 -10.64
C SER A 40 -23.19 -6.58 -10.00
N LYS A 41 -21.95 -6.98 -10.31
CA LYS A 41 -20.71 -6.30 -9.92
C LYS A 41 -20.80 -4.77 -10.12
N PRO A 42 -20.24 -3.96 -9.20
CA PRO A 42 -20.28 -2.51 -9.31
C PRO A 42 -19.53 -2.02 -10.55
N LYS A 43 -19.91 -0.84 -11.04
CA LYS A 43 -19.34 -0.18 -12.22
C LYS A 43 -18.74 1.16 -11.83
N PHE A 44 -17.69 1.56 -12.52
CA PHE A 44 -16.95 2.79 -12.26
C PHE A 44 -16.84 3.61 -13.54
N VAL A 45 -17.29 4.86 -13.48
CA VAL A 45 -17.01 5.88 -14.49
C VAL A 45 -15.99 6.84 -13.91
N VAL A 46 -14.77 6.76 -14.42
CA VAL A 46 -13.61 7.52 -13.96
C VAL A 46 -13.58 8.85 -14.68
N ASN A 47 -13.72 9.95 -13.95
CA ASN A 47 -13.53 11.30 -14.46
C ASN A 47 -12.16 11.82 -14.09
N VAL A 48 -11.43 12.24 -15.12
CA VAL A 48 -10.06 12.75 -14.99
C VAL A 48 -10.01 14.18 -15.48
N ILE A 49 -9.50 15.09 -14.64
CA ILE A 49 -9.05 16.41 -15.11
C ILE A 49 -7.57 16.31 -15.44
N ALA A 50 -7.23 16.53 -16.71
CA ALA A 50 -5.88 16.27 -17.21
C ALA A 50 -5.25 17.57 -17.74
N TYR A 51 -4.31 18.14 -17.00
CA TYR A 51 -3.55 19.29 -17.47
C TYR A 51 -2.59 18.88 -18.58
N VAL A 52 -2.60 19.59 -19.70
CA VAL A 52 -1.65 19.34 -20.80
C VAL A 52 -0.43 20.26 -20.65
N PRO A 53 0.73 19.75 -20.19
CA PRO A 53 1.90 20.59 -19.95
C PRO A 53 2.50 21.09 -21.26
N THR A 54 3.28 22.17 -21.18
CA THR A 54 4.09 22.64 -22.31
C THR A 54 5.33 21.76 -22.43
N PRO A 55 5.68 21.22 -23.61
CA PRO A 55 6.93 20.49 -23.81
C PRO A 55 8.15 21.33 -23.44
N SER A 56 9.13 20.75 -22.74
CA SER A 56 10.42 21.38 -22.42
C SER A 56 11.16 21.86 -23.67
N VAL A 57 11.02 21.12 -24.77
CA VAL A 57 11.69 21.37 -26.05
C VAL A 57 10.95 22.40 -26.91
N LEU A 58 9.76 22.88 -26.54
CA LEU A 58 9.00 23.82 -27.36
C LEU A 58 9.68 25.21 -27.31
N PRO A 59 10.50 25.60 -28.31
CA PRO A 59 11.37 26.78 -28.18
C PRO A 59 10.48 28.02 -28.12
N ASP A 60 10.50 28.89 -27.12
CA ASP A 60 9.52 30.00 -26.92
C ASP A 60 9.47 31.10 -28.02
N GLN A 61 9.86 30.76 -29.25
CA GLN A 61 9.71 31.50 -30.48
C GLN A 61 8.34 31.18 -31.10
N ASP A 62 7.40 32.11 -30.93
CA ASP A 62 6.16 32.12 -31.69
C ASP A 62 6.39 32.86 -33.01
N SER A 63 5.92 32.31 -34.14
CA SER A 63 6.06 32.96 -35.45
C SER A 63 5.42 34.37 -35.46
N SER A 64 6.06 35.33 -36.14
CA SER A 64 5.66 36.74 -36.21
C SER A 64 4.60 37.04 -37.27
N ASP A 65 4.00 36.01 -37.88
CA ASP A 65 3.13 36.13 -39.07
C ASP A 65 1.73 36.71 -38.77
N GLU A 66 1.58 37.45 -37.67
CA GLU A 66 0.31 38.01 -37.24
C GLU A 66 0.10 39.41 -37.84
N GLU A 67 -1.08 39.64 -38.44
CA GLU A 67 -1.46 40.92 -39.04
C GLU A 67 -1.57 42.03 -37.98
N ASP A 68 -1.02 43.22 -38.29
CA ASP A 68 -1.20 44.43 -37.49
C ASP A 68 -2.53 45.07 -37.89
N ASP A 69 -3.54 44.96 -37.04
CA ASP A 69 -4.85 45.60 -37.27
C ASP A 69 -4.88 47.06 -36.76
N HIS A 70 -3.74 47.61 -36.30
CA HIS A 70 -3.57 48.98 -35.80
C HIS A 70 -4.59 49.41 -34.73
N THR A 71 -5.22 48.45 -34.03
CA THR A 71 -6.19 48.69 -32.95
C THR A 71 -5.61 49.47 -31.75
N PHE A 72 -4.29 49.42 -31.49
CA PHE A 72 -3.68 50.06 -30.32
C PHE A 72 -2.62 51.08 -30.71
N GLU A 73 -2.71 52.25 -30.09
CA GLU A 73 -1.76 53.34 -30.30
C GLU A 73 -0.34 52.98 -29.81
N PRO A 74 0.73 53.52 -30.43
CA PRO A 74 2.12 53.26 -30.04
C PRO A 74 2.43 53.40 -28.54
N GLU A 75 1.83 54.37 -27.87
CA GLU A 75 2.05 54.66 -26.44
C GLU A 75 1.48 53.54 -25.54
N SER A 76 0.55 52.73 -26.05
CA SER A 76 0.00 51.57 -25.32
C SER A 76 1.06 50.49 -25.07
N PHE A 77 2.16 50.52 -25.83
CA PHE A 77 3.27 49.57 -25.72
C PHE A 77 4.38 50.07 -24.78
N ASP A 78 4.28 51.29 -24.24
CA ASP A 78 5.28 51.92 -23.36
C ASP A 78 5.02 51.61 -21.88
N PHE A 79 5.11 50.33 -21.52
CA PHE A 79 5.10 49.86 -20.12
C PHE A 79 6.49 49.38 -19.69
N ASP A 80 6.78 49.43 -18.38
CA ASP A 80 8.00 48.88 -17.79
C ASP A 80 7.82 47.37 -17.62
N GLU A 81 8.73 46.58 -18.21
CA GLU A 81 8.72 45.12 -18.14
C GLU A 81 8.82 44.58 -16.70
N ASN A 82 9.41 45.35 -15.78
CA ASN A 82 9.63 44.96 -14.38
C ASN A 82 8.51 45.44 -13.44
N ASP A 83 7.60 46.30 -13.91
CA ASP A 83 6.51 46.82 -13.09
C ASP A 83 5.13 46.52 -13.71
N LEU A 84 4.49 45.47 -13.18
CA LEU A 84 3.15 45.01 -13.54
C LEU A 84 2.06 46.11 -13.41
N THR A 85 2.29 47.21 -12.68
CA THR A 85 1.30 48.29 -12.51
C THR A 85 1.21 49.13 -13.78
N THR A 86 2.31 49.18 -14.53
CA THR A 86 2.41 49.93 -15.79
C THR A 86 1.82 49.18 -16.97
N TYR A 87 1.54 47.87 -16.82
CA TYR A 87 1.04 47.02 -17.89
C TYR A 87 -0.37 47.46 -18.32
N PRO A 88 -0.68 47.47 -19.63
CA PRO A 88 -2.00 47.85 -20.14
C PRO A 88 -3.09 46.83 -19.79
N PHE A 89 -2.71 45.55 -19.65
CA PHE A 89 -3.59 44.49 -19.21
C PHE A 89 -2.89 43.59 -18.20
N ARG A 90 -3.65 43.06 -17.24
CA ARG A 90 -3.17 42.19 -16.16
C ARG A 90 -4.22 41.15 -15.78
N THR A 91 -3.78 40.06 -15.16
CA THR A 91 -4.65 39.00 -14.62
C THR A 91 -4.82 39.05 -13.10
N ILE A 92 -4.19 40.04 -12.48
CA ILE A 92 -4.18 40.30 -11.03
C ILE A 92 -4.66 41.71 -10.78
N LYS A 93 -5.32 41.94 -9.66
CA LYS A 93 -5.66 43.30 -9.20
C LYS A 93 -4.54 43.85 -8.31
N PRO A 94 -4.29 45.17 -8.32
CA PRO A 94 -3.42 45.81 -7.33
C PRO A 94 -3.95 45.58 -5.92
N GLY A 95 -3.09 45.22 -4.97
CA GLY A 95 -3.47 45.00 -3.58
C GLY A 95 -3.70 46.31 -2.81
N LYS A 96 -4.42 46.25 -1.67
CA LYS A 96 -4.63 47.40 -0.77
C LYS A 96 -3.45 47.67 0.19
N LYS A 97 -2.52 46.73 0.36
CA LYS A 97 -1.40 46.81 1.32
C LYS A 97 -0.04 46.33 0.77
N GLU A 98 -0.03 45.34 -0.12
CA GLU A 98 1.15 44.96 -0.91
C GLU A 98 0.91 45.25 -2.41
N LEU A 99 1.99 45.32 -3.20
CA LEU A 99 1.91 45.69 -4.62
C LEU A 99 1.00 44.75 -5.45
N TYR A 100 0.78 43.49 -5.06
CA TYR A 100 -0.21 42.56 -5.67
C TYR A 100 -0.59 41.43 -4.70
N ASP A 101 -1.88 41.25 -4.37
CA ASP A 101 -2.23 40.30 -3.29
C ASP A 101 -3.45 39.39 -3.55
N GLU A 102 -4.27 39.65 -4.58
CA GLU A 102 -5.44 38.79 -4.87
C GLU A 102 -5.25 38.06 -6.21
N LYS A 103 -4.79 36.81 -6.14
CA LYS A 103 -4.82 35.91 -7.31
C LYS A 103 -6.28 35.65 -7.68
N GLU A 104 -6.65 35.94 -8.91
CA GLU A 104 -8.01 35.71 -9.40
C GLU A 104 -8.20 34.25 -9.83
N LEU A 105 -9.42 33.73 -9.63
CA LEU A 105 -9.80 32.40 -10.08
C LEU A 105 -10.09 32.41 -11.58
N GLY A 106 -9.52 31.46 -12.32
CA GLY A 106 -9.82 31.27 -13.74
C GLY A 106 -11.30 30.96 -14.02
N ILE A 107 -11.68 31.00 -15.29
CA ILE A 107 -13.06 30.73 -15.73
C ILE A 107 -13.04 29.59 -16.75
N VAL A 108 -13.71 28.48 -16.44
CA VAL A 108 -13.80 27.34 -17.36
C VAL A 108 -14.68 27.67 -18.55
N GLU A 109 -14.17 27.42 -19.75
CA GLU A 109 -14.93 27.53 -20.98
C GLU A 109 -15.72 26.26 -21.19
N ARG A 110 -17.04 26.38 -21.24
CA ARG A 110 -17.97 25.25 -21.39
C ARG A 110 -18.26 24.95 -22.86
N VAL A 111 -17.19 24.95 -23.65
CA VAL A 111 -17.22 24.66 -25.08
C VAL A 111 -16.02 23.78 -25.37
N ASP A 112 -16.28 22.63 -25.98
CA ASP A 112 -15.23 21.72 -26.38
C ASP A 112 -14.43 22.33 -27.54
N CYS A 113 -13.14 22.08 -27.53
CA CYS A 113 -12.28 22.39 -28.65
C CYS A 113 -12.65 21.47 -29.82
N GLU A 114 -12.70 22.05 -31.02
CA GLU A 114 -12.85 21.25 -32.24
C GLU A 114 -11.70 20.25 -32.35
N GLU A 115 -12.05 19.02 -32.71
CA GLU A 115 -11.06 17.97 -32.86
C GLU A 115 -10.18 18.24 -34.08
N PRO A 116 -8.84 18.27 -33.93
CA PRO A 116 -7.96 18.57 -35.04
C PRO A 116 -8.06 17.48 -36.12
N ASN A 117 -8.09 17.91 -37.39
CA ASN A 117 -8.00 17.01 -38.54
C ASN A 117 -6.54 16.66 -38.87
N ILE A 118 -5.78 16.27 -37.85
CA ILE A 118 -4.38 15.87 -37.96
C ILE A 118 -4.23 14.57 -37.16
N LEU A 119 -3.56 13.58 -37.75
CA LEU A 119 -3.17 12.37 -37.05
C LEU A 119 -1.72 12.51 -36.60
N LEU A 120 -1.48 12.33 -35.30
CA LEU A 120 -0.16 12.22 -34.72
C LEU A 120 0.01 10.82 -34.14
N ASP A 121 1.26 10.37 -34.07
CA ASP A 121 1.62 9.11 -33.44
C ASP A 121 1.16 9.08 -31.97
N LYS A 122 0.64 7.94 -31.50
CA LYS A 122 0.22 7.71 -30.11
C LYS A 122 1.36 7.91 -29.12
N GLU A 123 2.60 7.61 -29.52
CA GLU A 123 3.79 7.82 -28.69
C GLU A 123 4.05 9.31 -28.41
N LYS A 124 3.40 10.20 -29.16
CA LYS A 124 3.43 11.65 -28.92
C LYS A 124 2.40 12.09 -27.87
N SER A 125 1.47 11.23 -27.45
CA SER A 125 0.57 11.51 -26.34
C SER A 125 1.35 11.42 -25.03
N ARG A 126 1.41 12.55 -24.32
CA ARG A 126 2.19 12.68 -23.07
C ARG A 126 1.32 12.55 -21.83
N VAL A 127 0.00 12.63 -22.00
CA VAL A 127 -0.94 12.66 -20.88
C VAL A 127 -1.90 11.49 -20.98
N VAL A 128 -2.64 11.37 -22.09
CA VAL A 128 -3.71 10.37 -22.22
C VAL A 128 -3.15 8.95 -22.27
N PHE A 129 -2.19 8.67 -23.16
CA PHE A 129 -1.66 7.32 -23.32
C PHE A 129 -0.96 6.79 -22.06
N PRO A 130 -0.01 7.53 -21.42
CA PRO A 130 0.63 7.05 -20.20
C PRO A 130 -0.37 6.84 -19.05
N PHE A 131 -1.38 7.71 -18.93
CA PHE A 131 -2.43 7.56 -17.92
C PHE A 131 -3.24 6.29 -18.14
N LEU A 132 -3.75 6.06 -19.36
CA LEU A 132 -4.56 4.88 -19.67
C LEU A 132 -3.76 3.58 -19.57
N HIS A 133 -2.49 3.61 -19.97
CA HIS A 133 -1.59 2.46 -19.81
C HIS A 133 -1.43 2.10 -18.33
N LYS A 134 -1.08 3.07 -17.47
CA LYS A 134 -0.99 2.86 -16.01
C LYS A 134 -2.31 2.35 -15.44
N LEU A 135 -3.44 2.97 -15.83
CA LEU A 135 -4.75 2.56 -15.34
C LEU A 135 -5.04 1.11 -15.71
N LYS A 136 -4.75 0.69 -16.94
CA LYS A 136 -4.93 -0.70 -17.39
C LYS A 136 -4.08 -1.69 -16.59
N THR A 137 -2.83 -1.35 -16.27
CA THR A 137 -1.88 -2.26 -15.64
C THR A 137 -1.94 -2.26 -14.11
N GLN A 138 -2.45 -1.19 -13.49
CA GLN A 138 -2.35 -0.96 -12.03
C GLN A 138 -3.70 -0.68 -11.35
N ALA A 139 -4.81 -0.51 -12.08
CA ALA A 139 -6.12 -0.24 -11.45
C ALA A 139 -6.66 -1.41 -10.65
N PHE A 140 -6.31 -2.64 -11.04
CA PHE A 140 -6.79 -3.88 -10.45
C PHE A 140 -5.63 -4.82 -10.11
N ASP A 141 -5.86 -5.65 -9.09
CA ASP A 141 -5.01 -6.78 -8.75
C ASP A 141 -5.10 -7.86 -9.85
N ARG A 142 -4.12 -8.78 -9.87
CA ARG A 142 -4.05 -9.87 -10.85
C ARG A 142 -5.37 -10.66 -10.96
N HIS A 143 -6.05 -10.87 -9.84
CA HIS A 143 -7.32 -11.62 -9.76
C HIS A 143 -8.52 -10.86 -10.34
N ASP A 144 -8.48 -9.52 -10.36
CA ASP A 144 -9.57 -8.66 -10.81
C ASP A 144 -9.29 -7.98 -12.16
N ASN A 145 -8.17 -8.28 -12.84
CA ASN A 145 -7.81 -7.66 -14.11
C ASN A 145 -8.89 -7.77 -15.21
N LEU A 146 -9.68 -8.84 -15.22
CA LEU A 146 -10.80 -9.00 -16.17
C LEU A 146 -11.91 -7.93 -15.98
N GLN A 147 -12.00 -7.34 -14.78
CA GLN A 147 -12.98 -6.31 -14.43
C GLN A 147 -12.75 -5.00 -15.17
N PHE A 148 -11.51 -4.73 -15.62
CA PHE A 148 -11.17 -3.48 -16.31
C PHE A 148 -12.14 -3.22 -17.48
N SER A 149 -12.30 -4.22 -18.35
CA SER A 149 -13.17 -4.12 -19.53
C SER A 149 -14.67 -4.06 -19.17
N SER A 150 -15.10 -4.84 -18.18
CA SER A 150 -16.51 -5.01 -17.86
C SER A 150 -17.06 -3.93 -16.93
N SER A 151 -16.20 -3.29 -16.14
CA SER A 151 -16.60 -2.52 -14.97
C SER A 151 -16.02 -1.12 -14.92
N LEU A 152 -15.10 -0.76 -15.83
CA LEU A 152 -14.48 0.57 -15.85
C LEU A 152 -14.71 1.29 -17.19
N ARG A 153 -15.02 2.58 -17.11
CA ARG A 153 -15.02 3.53 -18.24
C ARG A 153 -14.34 4.81 -17.81
N THR A 154 -13.58 5.44 -18.71
CA THR A 154 -12.78 6.62 -18.37
C THR A 154 -13.14 7.81 -19.24
N VAL A 155 -13.36 8.97 -18.63
CA VAL A 155 -13.59 10.25 -19.29
C VAL A 155 -12.46 11.20 -18.92
N ILE A 156 -11.68 11.63 -19.91
CA ILE A 156 -10.52 12.50 -19.72
C ILE A 156 -10.82 13.89 -20.28
N GLY A 157 -10.94 14.87 -19.40
CA GLY A 157 -11.04 16.28 -19.74
C GLY A 157 -9.67 16.95 -19.85
N LEU A 158 -9.14 17.02 -21.07
CA LEU A 158 -7.86 17.68 -21.35
C LEU A 158 -8.03 19.19 -21.23
N ASN A 159 -7.25 19.83 -20.34
CA ASN A 159 -7.37 21.25 -20.09
C ASN A 159 -6.04 21.98 -20.07
N ARG A 160 -6.10 23.28 -20.38
CA ARG A 160 -5.00 24.24 -20.27
C ARG A 160 -5.60 25.65 -20.11
N PRO A 161 -4.91 26.60 -19.44
CA PRO A 161 -5.27 28.00 -19.55
C PRO A 161 -5.10 28.49 -20.99
N ARG A 162 -6.09 29.20 -21.52
CA ARG A 162 -5.99 29.82 -22.85
C ARG A 162 -4.92 30.91 -22.83
N SER A 163 -3.78 30.61 -23.43
CA SER A 163 -2.67 31.56 -23.56
C SER A 163 -2.94 32.57 -24.68
N LEU A 164 -2.30 33.72 -24.61
CA LEU A 164 -2.17 34.68 -25.71
C LEU A 164 -1.34 34.09 -26.86
N SER A 165 -0.46 33.13 -26.57
CA SER A 165 0.33 32.40 -27.56
C SER A 165 -0.51 31.34 -28.27
N THR A 166 -0.66 31.48 -29.59
CA THR A 166 -1.28 30.47 -30.46
C THR A 166 -0.56 29.12 -30.35
N ARG A 167 0.77 29.13 -30.26
CA ARG A 167 1.58 27.92 -30.25
C ARG A 167 1.45 27.14 -28.94
N LEU A 168 1.36 27.82 -27.81
CA LEU A 168 1.08 27.17 -26.53
C LEU A 168 -0.33 26.58 -26.49
N ASN A 169 -1.32 27.25 -27.10
CA ASN A 169 -2.65 26.69 -27.25
C ASN A 169 -2.64 25.43 -28.14
N ASN A 170 -1.83 25.42 -29.22
CA ASN A 170 -1.68 24.27 -30.12
C ASN A 170 -1.18 23.00 -29.43
N VAL A 171 -0.50 23.09 -28.29
CA VAL A 171 -0.08 21.91 -27.52
C VAL A 171 -1.29 21.09 -27.05
N LEU A 172 -2.41 21.73 -26.70
CA LEU A 172 -3.64 21.01 -26.31
C LEU A 172 -4.18 20.19 -27.49
N PHE A 173 -4.21 20.79 -28.69
CA PHE A 173 -4.64 20.13 -29.91
C PHE A 173 -3.67 19.03 -30.36
N GLN A 174 -2.37 19.19 -30.13
CA GLN A 174 -1.38 18.13 -30.40
C GLN A 174 -1.65 16.91 -29.51
N GLU A 175 -1.90 17.11 -28.21
CA GLU A 175 -2.27 16.01 -27.30
C GLU A 175 -3.58 15.35 -27.75
N MET A 176 -4.59 16.13 -28.17
CA MET A 176 -5.81 15.57 -28.75
C MET A 176 -5.53 14.72 -29.98
N ALA A 177 -4.79 15.25 -30.96
CA ALA A 177 -4.47 14.54 -32.19
C ALA A 177 -3.71 13.23 -31.93
N ALA A 178 -2.75 13.25 -31.00
CA ALA A 178 -1.95 12.07 -30.64
C ALA A 178 -2.76 11.00 -29.91
N SER A 179 -3.80 11.40 -29.17
CA SER A 179 -4.64 10.46 -28.40
C SER A 179 -5.92 10.03 -29.12
N LYS A 180 -6.06 10.35 -30.42
CA LYS A 180 -7.27 10.06 -31.22
C LYS A 180 -7.48 8.59 -31.48
N ASN A 181 -6.45 7.90 -31.96
CA ASN A 181 -6.51 6.48 -32.26
C ASN A 181 -5.37 5.80 -31.52
N LEU A 182 -5.48 5.69 -30.20
CA LEU A 182 -4.56 4.85 -29.44
C LEU A 182 -4.79 3.43 -29.94
N SER A 183 -3.90 2.96 -30.82
CA SER A 183 -4.04 1.74 -31.63
C SER A 183 -4.00 0.44 -30.80
N ASP A 184 -4.20 0.53 -29.49
CA ASP A 184 -4.42 -0.60 -28.59
C ASP A 184 -5.92 -0.92 -28.61
N PRO A 185 -6.35 -1.99 -29.30
CA PRO A 185 -7.76 -2.40 -29.36
C PRO A 185 -8.34 -2.69 -27.97
N ILE A 186 -7.47 -2.91 -26.98
CA ILE A 186 -7.84 -3.18 -25.59
C ILE A 186 -8.19 -1.89 -24.84
N LEU A 187 -7.88 -0.69 -25.36
CA LEU A 187 -8.28 0.58 -24.74
C LEU A 187 -9.54 1.19 -25.37
N GLU A 188 -9.78 0.95 -26.65
CA GLU A 188 -10.63 1.79 -27.51
C GLU A 188 -12.15 1.83 -27.17
N PRO A 189 -12.81 0.83 -26.56
CA PRO A 189 -14.20 1.01 -26.12
C PRO A 189 -14.32 1.53 -24.68
N TYR A 190 -13.21 1.76 -23.96
CA TYR A 190 -13.22 2.00 -22.52
C TYR A 190 -12.93 3.44 -22.12
N TYR A 191 -12.59 4.33 -23.05
CA TYR A 191 -12.35 5.73 -22.74
C TYR A 191 -13.02 6.70 -23.72
N SER A 192 -13.20 7.93 -23.25
CA SER A 192 -13.55 9.09 -24.04
C SER A 192 -12.68 10.26 -23.59
N ARG A 193 -12.27 11.09 -24.53
CA ARG A 193 -11.53 12.31 -24.23
C ARG A 193 -12.16 13.49 -24.95
N PHE A 194 -12.01 14.65 -24.36
CA PHE A 194 -12.35 15.92 -24.97
C PHE A 194 -11.40 16.98 -24.42
N ALA A 195 -11.33 18.13 -25.07
CA ALA A 195 -10.46 19.20 -24.61
C ALA A 195 -11.20 20.52 -24.50
N PHE A 196 -10.78 21.34 -23.56
CA PHE A 196 -11.37 22.65 -23.33
C PHE A 196 -10.33 23.57 -22.69
N PHE A 197 -10.55 24.87 -22.85
CA PHE A 197 -9.73 25.86 -22.18
C PHE A 197 -10.40 26.34 -20.89
N TRP A 198 -9.59 26.90 -20.01
CA TRP A 198 -10.07 27.87 -19.04
C TRP A 198 -9.38 29.21 -19.28
N ASN A 199 -10.06 30.31 -19.00
CA ASN A 199 -9.62 31.65 -19.34
C ASN A 199 -9.15 32.39 -18.09
N TYR A 200 -8.10 33.19 -18.27
CA TYR A 200 -7.70 34.19 -17.31
C TYR A 200 -8.76 35.28 -17.20
N ARG A 201 -8.94 35.84 -15.99
CA ARG A 201 -9.69 37.08 -15.80
C ARG A 201 -8.78 38.24 -16.11
N TRP A 202 -9.02 38.92 -17.23
CA TRP A 202 -8.21 40.06 -17.65
C TRP A 202 -8.80 41.38 -17.16
N PHE A 203 -7.93 42.29 -16.76
CA PHE A 203 -8.28 43.63 -16.31
C PHE A 203 -7.43 44.67 -17.03
N ASP A 204 -8.03 45.83 -17.32
CA ASP A 204 -7.28 47.01 -17.78
C ASP A 204 -6.60 47.76 -16.62
N LYS A 205 -5.90 48.86 -16.93
CA LYS A 205 -5.28 49.74 -15.91
C LYS A 205 -6.26 50.33 -14.90
N LYS A 206 -7.55 50.41 -15.25
CA LYS A 206 -8.64 50.95 -14.43
C LYS A 206 -9.41 49.84 -13.69
N ASP A 207 -8.89 48.62 -13.68
CA ASP A 207 -9.49 47.44 -13.06
C ASP A 207 -10.85 47.00 -13.65
N ASN A 208 -11.17 47.43 -14.88
CA ASN A 208 -12.34 46.93 -15.60
C ASN A 208 -12.03 45.55 -16.19
N CYS A 209 -12.99 44.64 -16.15
CA CYS A 209 -12.87 43.33 -16.80
C CYS A 209 -12.81 43.50 -18.32
N VAL A 210 -11.84 42.84 -18.97
CA VAL A 210 -11.60 42.92 -20.41
C VAL A 210 -11.73 41.54 -21.06
N PRO A 211 -12.35 41.42 -22.24
CA PRO A 211 -12.41 40.15 -22.97
C PRO A 211 -11.03 39.69 -23.45
N TYR A 212 -10.81 38.36 -23.42
CA TYR A 212 -9.57 37.74 -23.92
C TYR A 212 -9.19 38.18 -25.34
N GLN A 213 -10.18 38.34 -26.24
CA GLN A 213 -9.95 38.72 -27.62
C GLN A 213 -9.25 40.08 -27.75
N GLN A 214 -9.60 41.04 -26.89
CA GLN A 214 -8.99 42.37 -26.89
C GLN A 214 -7.52 42.31 -26.44
N VAL A 215 -7.24 41.56 -25.36
CA VAL A 215 -5.87 41.38 -24.88
C VAL A 215 -5.03 40.61 -25.89
N ARG A 216 -5.62 39.62 -26.57
CA ARG A 216 -4.94 38.88 -27.64
C ARG A 216 -4.56 39.80 -28.79
N LYS A 217 -5.44 40.69 -29.25
CA LYS A 217 -5.11 41.68 -30.28
C LYS A 217 -3.93 42.57 -29.86
N PHE A 218 -3.94 43.07 -28.64
CA PHE A 218 -2.83 43.84 -28.08
C PHE A 218 -1.52 43.04 -28.11
N TYR A 219 -1.56 41.80 -27.62
CA TYR A 219 -0.40 40.91 -27.61
C TYR A 219 0.18 40.67 -29.01
N LYS A 220 -0.67 40.44 -30.01
CA LYS A 220 -0.24 40.24 -31.41
C LYS A 220 0.52 41.45 -31.95
N GLN A 221 -0.02 42.65 -31.74
CA GLN A 221 0.65 43.90 -32.15
C GLN A 221 1.96 44.12 -31.38
N LEU A 222 1.94 43.92 -30.06
CA LEU A 222 3.14 44.03 -29.22
C LEU A 222 4.23 43.07 -29.68
N LYS A 223 3.87 41.82 -30.01
CA LYS A 223 4.80 40.80 -30.48
C LYS A 223 5.43 41.14 -31.83
N ARG A 224 4.67 41.75 -32.75
CA ARG A 224 5.20 42.24 -34.02
C ARG A 224 6.18 43.41 -33.82
N LYS A 225 5.88 44.32 -32.89
CA LYS A 225 6.74 45.49 -32.58
C LYS A 225 7.99 45.10 -31.78
N SER A 226 7.83 44.27 -30.77
CA SER A 226 8.90 43.80 -29.87
C SER A 226 8.61 42.39 -29.35
N PRO A 227 9.14 41.34 -30.02
CA PRO A 227 8.94 39.95 -29.62
C PRO A 227 9.41 39.67 -28.18
N LYS A 228 10.53 40.27 -27.77
CA LYS A 228 11.09 40.11 -26.42
C LYS A 228 10.13 40.67 -25.36
N LYS A 229 9.62 41.89 -25.57
CA LYS A 229 8.68 42.54 -24.64
C LYS A 229 7.35 41.80 -24.57
N ALA A 230 6.84 41.30 -25.69
CA ALA A 230 5.64 40.46 -25.71
C ALA A 230 5.81 39.18 -24.90
N LYS A 231 6.96 38.51 -25.03
CA LYS A 231 7.28 37.32 -24.23
C LYS A 231 7.28 37.63 -22.73
N VAL A 232 7.91 38.72 -22.31
CA VAL A 232 7.89 39.15 -20.91
C VAL A 232 6.47 39.47 -20.46
N PHE A 233 5.72 40.23 -21.25
CA PHE A 233 4.32 40.57 -20.99
C PHE A 233 3.46 39.33 -20.73
N ARG A 234 3.52 38.34 -21.63
CA ARG A 234 2.79 37.07 -21.51
C ARG A 234 3.20 36.32 -20.24
N LYS A 235 4.50 36.12 -20.03
CA LYS A 235 5.01 35.36 -18.88
C LYS A 235 4.56 35.99 -17.56
N MET A 236 4.69 37.31 -17.42
CA MET A 236 4.38 38.01 -16.17
C MET A 236 2.88 38.08 -15.89
N THR A 237 2.04 38.15 -16.93
CA THR A 237 0.58 38.21 -16.77
C THR A 237 -0.07 36.82 -16.65
N GLU A 238 0.42 35.79 -17.32
CA GLU A 238 -0.23 34.46 -17.32
C GLU A 238 0.13 33.56 -16.12
N GLN A 239 1.18 33.88 -15.36
CA GLN A 239 1.69 33.02 -14.28
C GLN A 239 0.98 33.17 -12.91
N LYS A 240 0.14 34.20 -12.72
CA LYS A 240 -0.35 34.60 -11.39
C LYS A 240 -1.83 34.31 -11.13
N THR A 241 -2.43 33.34 -11.82
CA THR A 241 -3.86 33.01 -11.72
C THR A 241 -4.10 31.66 -11.05
N LEU A 242 -5.18 31.56 -10.26
CA LEU A 242 -5.59 30.31 -9.61
C LEU A 242 -6.34 29.42 -10.60
N VAL A 243 -5.98 28.13 -10.62
CA VAL A 243 -6.65 27.12 -11.44
C VAL A 243 -8.08 26.89 -10.92
N PRO A 244 -9.11 26.90 -11.79
CA PRO A 244 -10.50 26.77 -11.38
C PRO A 244 -10.96 25.31 -11.20
N TYR A 245 -10.32 24.55 -10.30
CA TYR A 245 -10.55 23.11 -10.13
C TYR A 245 -12.04 22.71 -9.98
N GLN A 246 -12.82 23.41 -9.15
CA GLN A 246 -14.27 23.19 -9.03
C GLN A 246 -14.98 23.23 -10.38
N GLY A 247 -14.66 24.24 -11.21
CA GLY A 247 -15.25 24.39 -12.53
C GLY A 247 -14.79 23.31 -13.51
N LEU A 248 -13.53 22.88 -13.42
CA LEU A 248 -12.96 21.82 -14.27
C LEU A 248 -13.70 20.50 -13.99
N ARG A 249 -13.78 20.09 -12.72
CA ARG A 249 -14.48 18.86 -12.32
C ARG A 249 -15.97 18.92 -12.61
N GLU A 250 -16.62 20.07 -12.40
CA GLU A 250 -18.04 20.26 -12.73
C GLU A 250 -18.29 20.08 -14.23
N TYR A 251 -17.39 20.57 -15.09
CA TYR A 251 -17.51 20.40 -16.53
C TYR A 251 -17.37 18.94 -16.95
N VAL A 252 -16.33 18.24 -16.48
CA VAL A 252 -16.12 16.81 -16.78
C VAL A 252 -17.25 15.94 -16.25
N LYS A 253 -17.73 16.17 -15.02
CA LYS A 253 -18.88 15.48 -14.42
C LYS A 253 -20.15 15.58 -15.28
N ASN A 254 -20.41 16.75 -15.85
CA ASN A 254 -21.63 16.99 -16.61
C ASN A 254 -21.47 16.80 -18.12
N HIS A 255 -20.28 16.44 -18.59
CA HIS A 255 -19.98 16.25 -20.01
C HIS A 255 -20.83 15.14 -20.64
N ALA A 256 -21.04 15.22 -21.95
CA ALA A 256 -21.84 14.25 -22.70
C ALA A 256 -21.26 12.83 -22.59
N SER A 257 -19.93 12.68 -22.65
CA SER A 257 -19.24 11.39 -22.50
C SER A 257 -19.52 10.71 -21.16
N THR A 258 -19.45 11.45 -20.05
CA THR A 258 -19.74 10.93 -18.71
C THR A 258 -21.18 10.40 -18.64
N LYS A 259 -22.12 11.19 -19.16
CA LYS A 259 -23.53 10.80 -19.22
C LYS A 259 -23.77 9.59 -20.12
N HIS A 260 -23.02 9.49 -21.22
CA HIS A 260 -23.07 8.37 -22.15
C HIS A 260 -22.64 7.08 -21.45
N PHE A 261 -21.47 7.03 -20.82
CA PHE A 261 -20.98 5.82 -20.14
C PHE A 261 -21.85 5.38 -18.97
N ILE A 262 -22.40 6.31 -18.20
CA ILE A 262 -23.37 5.97 -17.14
C ILE A 262 -24.64 5.36 -17.75
N THR A 263 -25.13 5.92 -18.86
CA THR A 263 -26.31 5.38 -19.56
C THR A 263 -26.02 4.01 -20.17
N GLU A 264 -24.83 3.80 -20.74
CA GLU A 264 -24.37 2.52 -21.26
C GLU A 264 -24.36 1.44 -20.17
N PHE A 265 -23.74 1.72 -19.02
CA PHE A 265 -23.71 0.78 -17.90
C PHE A 265 -25.10 0.44 -17.39
N ARG A 266 -26.00 1.42 -17.31
CA ARG A 266 -27.40 1.14 -16.93
C ARG A 266 -28.15 0.31 -17.94
N GLY A 267 -27.90 0.52 -19.24
CA GLY A 267 -28.51 -0.29 -20.29
C GLY A 267 -28.06 -1.74 -20.23
N LYS A 268 -26.77 -1.98 -19.95
CA LYS A 268 -26.17 -3.33 -19.88
C LYS A 268 -26.39 -4.02 -18.53
N SER A 269 -26.47 -3.27 -17.44
CA SER A 269 -26.58 -3.80 -16.07
C SER A 269 -27.46 -2.88 -15.22
N PRO A 270 -28.80 -2.96 -15.36
CA PRO A 270 -29.74 -2.04 -14.70
C PRO A 270 -29.66 -2.03 -13.18
N SER A 271 -29.31 -3.18 -12.57
CA SER A 271 -29.14 -3.35 -11.13
C SER A 271 -27.75 -2.96 -10.62
N SER A 272 -26.77 -2.72 -11.49
CA SER A 272 -25.41 -2.41 -11.02
C SER A 272 -25.35 -1.08 -10.31
N ARG A 273 -24.68 -1.06 -9.14
CA ARG A 273 -24.25 0.18 -8.50
C ARG A 273 -23.19 0.84 -9.39
N ILE A 274 -23.41 2.09 -9.79
CA ILE A 274 -22.49 2.86 -10.64
C ILE A 274 -21.88 3.97 -9.81
N TYR A 275 -20.56 3.97 -9.70
CA TYR A 275 -19.78 4.97 -9.00
C TYR A 275 -19.11 5.91 -10.01
N LEU A 276 -19.19 7.21 -9.74
CA LEU A 276 -18.33 8.19 -10.38
C LEU A 276 -17.04 8.29 -9.57
N SER A 277 -15.92 7.85 -10.15
CA SER A 277 -14.59 7.94 -9.55
C SER A 277 -13.90 9.20 -10.04
N LEU A 278 -13.34 9.98 -9.13
CA LEU A 278 -12.58 11.19 -9.43
C LEU A 278 -11.10 10.86 -9.27
N LEU A 279 -10.32 11.07 -10.33
CA LEU A 279 -8.88 10.87 -10.34
C LEU A 279 -8.18 12.09 -10.98
N ASP A 280 -6.93 12.31 -10.61
CA ASP A 280 -6.08 13.33 -11.23
C ASP A 280 -5.02 12.67 -12.14
N SER A 281 -4.63 13.38 -13.21
CA SER A 281 -3.75 12.82 -14.24
C SER A 281 -2.29 12.59 -13.79
N ASP A 282 -1.89 13.19 -12.67
CA ASP A 282 -0.56 13.11 -12.06
C ASP A 282 -0.41 11.94 -11.07
N THR A 283 -1.36 11.01 -11.05
CA THR A 283 -1.24 9.73 -10.33
C THR A 283 0.04 9.00 -10.74
N LEU A 284 0.88 8.63 -9.77
CA LEU A 284 2.09 7.83 -10.03
C LEU A 284 1.76 6.35 -10.17
N ASN A 285 0.99 5.81 -9.23
CA ASN A 285 0.56 4.42 -9.21
C ASN A 285 -0.89 4.31 -8.71
N PHE A 286 -1.72 3.54 -9.43
CA PHE A 286 -3.10 3.26 -9.02
C PHE A 286 -3.19 2.24 -7.90
N ASN A 287 -2.14 1.47 -7.62
CA ASN A 287 -2.03 0.56 -6.47
C ASN A 287 -3.27 -0.34 -6.27
N SER A 288 -3.84 -0.83 -7.37
CA SER A 288 -5.03 -1.66 -7.37
C SER A 288 -6.27 -1.06 -6.68
N ILE A 289 -6.40 0.27 -6.62
CA ILE A 289 -7.47 0.96 -5.90
C ILE A 289 -8.88 0.47 -6.25
N PHE A 290 -9.13 0.00 -7.48
CA PHE A 290 -10.45 -0.49 -7.85
C PHE A 290 -10.73 -1.90 -7.30
N SER A 291 -9.69 -2.71 -7.05
CA SER A 291 -9.84 -3.97 -6.31
C SER A 291 -10.15 -3.71 -4.84
N SER A 292 -9.50 -2.71 -4.24
CA SER A 292 -9.87 -2.20 -2.92
C SER A 292 -11.33 -1.78 -2.86
N TYR A 293 -11.79 -1.00 -3.85
CA TYR A 293 -13.21 -0.62 -3.93
C TYR A 293 -14.17 -1.80 -4.07
N LEU A 294 -13.79 -2.85 -4.80
CA LEU A 294 -14.58 -4.09 -4.87
C LEU A 294 -14.66 -4.77 -3.49
N ARG A 295 -13.55 -4.89 -2.76
CA ARG A 295 -13.50 -5.45 -1.40
C ARG A 295 -14.35 -4.65 -0.43
N ILE A 296 -14.17 -3.32 -0.42
CA ILE A 296 -14.93 -2.40 0.44
C ILE A 296 -16.43 -2.52 0.17
N ILE A 297 -16.86 -2.51 -1.09
CA ILE A 297 -18.28 -2.68 -1.44
C ILE A 297 -18.81 -4.05 -0.99
N LYS A 298 -18.02 -5.12 -1.14
CA LYS A 298 -18.40 -6.48 -0.73
C LYS A 298 -18.56 -6.61 0.79
N GLN A 299 -17.72 -5.93 1.57
CA GLN A 299 -17.75 -5.93 3.04
C GLN A 299 -18.89 -5.09 3.62
N ASN A 300 -19.56 -4.26 2.82
CA ASN A 300 -20.60 -3.34 3.28
C ASN A 300 -21.98 -3.75 2.71
N PRO A 301 -22.91 -4.24 3.56
CA PRO A 301 -24.24 -4.64 3.08
C PRO A 301 -25.04 -3.45 2.56
N GLN A 302 -24.92 -2.30 3.22
CA GLN A 302 -25.53 -1.03 2.78
C GLN A 302 -24.78 -0.45 1.56
N ALA A 303 -25.53 0.17 0.65
CA ALA A 303 -24.95 0.88 -0.47
C ALA A 303 -24.09 2.06 -0.01
N ILE A 304 -22.76 1.94 -0.20
CA ILE A 304 -21.84 3.03 0.09
C ILE A 304 -22.13 4.19 -0.85
N THR A 305 -22.38 5.38 -0.29
CA THR A 305 -22.71 6.58 -1.05
C THR A 305 -21.46 7.30 -1.54
N ALA A 306 -20.41 7.37 -0.72
CA ALA A 306 -19.11 7.86 -1.13
C ALA A 306 -18.00 7.10 -0.40
N MET A 307 -16.91 6.82 -1.10
CA MET A 307 -15.76 6.11 -0.55
C MET A 307 -14.43 6.62 -1.08
N THR A 308 -13.39 6.45 -0.29
CA THR A 308 -11.99 6.73 -0.64
C THR A 308 -11.07 5.81 0.17
N THR A 309 -9.90 5.51 -0.38
CA THR A 309 -8.78 4.89 0.37
C THR A 309 -7.67 5.90 0.72
N GLY A 310 -7.90 7.18 0.43
CA GLY A 310 -6.91 8.24 0.62
C GLY A 310 -5.84 8.27 -0.49
N TYR A 311 -4.72 8.89 -0.19
CA TYR A 311 -3.52 8.83 -1.01
C TYR A 311 -2.28 8.78 -0.12
N ILE A 312 -1.17 8.34 -0.68
CA ILE A 312 0.16 8.48 -0.11
C ILE A 312 1.07 9.21 -1.12
N PHE A 313 2.07 9.90 -0.59
CA PHE A 313 3.10 10.49 -1.42
C PHE A 313 4.19 9.47 -1.71
N GLN A 314 4.70 9.47 -2.93
CA GLN A 314 5.93 8.80 -3.28
C GLN A 314 6.77 9.77 -4.10
N GLY A 315 8.06 9.86 -3.80
CA GLY A 315 8.99 10.68 -4.58
C GLY A 315 9.21 10.10 -5.97
N ASN A 316 9.76 10.92 -6.86
CA ASN A 316 10.19 10.46 -8.20
C ASN A 316 11.54 9.72 -8.15
N GLY A 317 11.84 8.99 -7.06
CA GLY A 317 13.14 8.39 -6.80
C GLY A 317 14.18 9.36 -6.23
N TYR A 318 13.74 10.40 -5.51
CA TYR A 318 14.63 11.25 -4.70
C TYR A 318 14.46 10.88 -3.23
N ASP A 319 15.56 10.60 -2.53
CA ASP A 319 15.56 10.27 -1.10
C ASP A 319 14.87 11.37 -0.28
N GLU A 320 15.04 12.64 -0.68
CA GLU A 320 14.44 13.83 -0.05
C GLU A 320 12.91 13.80 0.15
N ASP A 321 12.20 12.90 -0.55
CA ASP A 321 10.75 12.76 -0.46
C ASP A 321 10.26 11.78 0.61
N TYR A 322 11.16 10.98 1.20
CA TYR A 322 10.84 9.99 2.22
C TYR A 322 10.08 10.59 3.43
N PRO A 323 10.48 11.75 4.01
CA PRO A 323 9.70 12.37 5.09
C PRO A 323 8.26 12.70 4.72
N PHE A 324 8.00 13.07 3.46
CA PHE A 324 6.64 13.39 2.99
C PHE A 324 5.82 12.12 2.78
N HIS A 325 6.43 11.02 2.36
CA HIS A 325 5.80 9.71 2.32
C HIS A 325 5.30 9.34 3.73
N ILE A 326 6.19 9.32 4.73
CA ILE A 326 5.85 9.05 6.14
C ILE A 326 4.75 10.00 6.65
N ALA A 327 4.85 11.30 6.35
CA ALA A 327 3.83 12.28 6.73
C ALA A 327 2.44 11.95 6.16
N SER A 328 2.38 11.44 4.93
CA SER A 328 1.13 11.07 4.27
C SER A 328 0.55 9.75 4.78
N GLU A 329 1.40 8.80 5.17
CA GLU A 329 0.97 7.53 5.75
C GLU A 329 0.32 7.72 7.12
N ILE A 330 0.97 8.46 8.02
CA ILE A 330 0.41 8.75 9.34
C ILE A 330 -0.87 9.60 9.23
N ASP A 331 -0.92 10.58 8.32
CA ASP A 331 -2.13 11.34 8.03
C ASP A 331 -3.27 10.42 7.56
N ARG A 332 -2.98 9.46 6.69
CA ARG A 332 -3.97 8.49 6.21
C ARG A 332 -4.48 7.59 7.35
N LYS A 333 -3.60 7.04 8.20
CA LYS A 333 -3.98 6.24 9.38
C LYS A 333 -4.92 7.03 10.30
N ILE A 334 -4.57 8.28 10.60
CA ILE A 334 -5.41 9.20 11.38
C ILE A 334 -6.78 9.40 10.71
N ARG A 335 -6.83 9.61 9.40
CA ARG A 335 -8.10 9.83 8.69
C ARG A 335 -9.00 8.60 8.71
N VAL A 336 -8.45 7.42 8.49
CA VAL A 336 -9.17 6.14 8.60
C VAL A 336 -9.82 6.03 9.97
N SER A 337 -9.05 6.25 11.05
CA SER A 337 -9.58 6.09 12.42
C SER A 337 -10.65 7.13 12.75
N VAL A 338 -10.42 8.39 12.40
CA VAL A 338 -11.42 9.45 12.62
C VAL A 338 -12.69 9.16 11.82
N ALA A 339 -12.58 8.71 10.57
CA ALA A 339 -13.72 8.41 9.71
C ALA A 339 -14.56 7.24 10.23
N ARG A 340 -13.96 6.28 10.94
CA ARG A 340 -14.68 5.17 11.59
C ARG A 340 -15.75 5.66 12.57
N HIS A 341 -15.45 6.70 13.34
CA HIS A 341 -16.37 7.28 14.32
C HIS A 341 -17.16 8.46 13.76
N LEU A 342 -16.55 9.22 12.85
CA LEU A 342 -17.10 10.44 12.25
C LEU A 342 -16.83 10.39 10.75
N PRO A 343 -17.69 9.74 9.94
CA PRO A 343 -17.43 9.51 8.53
C PRO A 343 -17.11 10.78 7.72
N LEU A 344 -17.71 11.92 8.05
CA LEU A 344 -17.41 13.22 7.43
C LEU A 344 -16.46 14.08 8.27
N GLY A 345 -15.76 13.51 9.24
CA GLY A 345 -14.83 14.21 10.12
C GLY A 345 -13.49 14.56 9.46
N VAL A 346 -13.21 13.98 8.30
CA VAL A 346 -11.92 14.05 7.60
C VAL A 346 -12.09 14.58 6.19
N TYR A 347 -11.02 15.14 5.62
CA TYR A 347 -11.02 15.52 4.21
C TYR A 347 -10.98 14.28 3.30
N TYR A 348 -11.90 14.23 2.34
CA TYR A 348 -11.94 13.21 1.29
C TYR A 348 -11.19 13.75 0.08
N PRO A 349 -10.04 13.15 -0.28
CA PRO A 349 -9.23 13.69 -1.36
C PRO A 349 -9.86 13.42 -2.72
N GLU A 350 -9.98 14.45 -3.52
CA GLU A 350 -10.48 14.37 -4.89
C GLU A 350 -9.69 13.47 -5.84
N PRO A 351 -8.35 13.33 -5.75
CA PRO A 351 -7.65 12.41 -6.64
C PRO A 351 -8.01 10.95 -6.39
N ASN A 352 -8.81 10.62 -5.36
CA ASN A 352 -9.25 9.26 -5.09
C ASN A 352 -10.62 9.23 -4.40
N LEU A 353 -11.66 9.83 -5.01
CA LEU A 353 -13.01 9.88 -4.44
C LEU A 353 -14.03 9.20 -5.36
N CYS A 354 -14.68 8.15 -4.86
CA CYS A 354 -15.77 7.44 -5.56
C CYS A 354 -17.13 7.80 -4.96
N ILE A 355 -18.10 8.16 -5.79
CA ILE A 355 -19.44 8.56 -5.34
C ILE A 355 -20.51 7.82 -6.13
N LEU A 356 -21.46 7.21 -5.43
CA LEU A 356 -22.58 6.51 -6.03
C LEU A 356 -23.46 7.47 -6.83
N VAL A 357 -23.72 7.13 -8.09
CA VAL A 357 -24.65 7.84 -8.96
C VAL A 357 -26.08 7.40 -8.65
N PRO A 358 -26.98 8.30 -8.20
CA PRO A 358 -28.34 7.94 -7.82
C PRO A 358 -29.11 7.32 -8.99
N THR A 359 -29.92 6.31 -8.71
CA THR A 359 -30.81 5.67 -9.70
C THR A 359 -31.62 6.73 -10.49
N GLY A 360 -31.85 6.47 -11.78
CA GLY A 360 -32.52 7.41 -12.70
C GLY A 360 -31.65 8.59 -13.22
N HIS A 361 -30.50 8.89 -12.60
CA HIS A 361 -29.64 10.01 -13.02
C HIS A 361 -28.55 9.62 -14.02
N LYS A 362 -28.24 10.49 -14.99
CA LYS A 362 -27.17 10.25 -15.98
C LYS A 362 -25.77 10.67 -15.49
N THR A 363 -25.68 11.33 -14.33
CA THR A 363 -24.44 11.74 -13.64
C THR A 363 -24.81 12.11 -12.21
N LEU A 364 -23.86 12.55 -11.38
CA LEU A 364 -24.15 13.08 -10.05
C LEU A 364 -24.97 14.39 -10.17
N PRO A 365 -26.16 14.49 -9.54
CA PRO A 365 -26.96 15.71 -9.55
C PRO A 365 -26.35 16.85 -8.71
N GLU A 366 -25.49 16.54 -7.75
CA GLU A 366 -24.81 17.51 -6.90
C GLU A 366 -23.65 18.21 -7.64
N SER A 367 -23.24 19.36 -7.13
CA SER A 367 -22.27 20.27 -7.76
C SER A 367 -20.99 20.39 -6.93
N PHE A 368 -19.84 20.50 -7.61
CA PHE A 368 -18.56 20.91 -7.00
C PHE A 368 -18.50 22.42 -6.71
N ILE A 369 -19.40 23.20 -7.32
CA ILE A 369 -19.42 24.66 -7.21
C ILE A 369 -20.25 25.06 -5.98
N ASP A 370 -19.59 25.62 -4.97
CA ASP A 370 -20.21 26.32 -3.84
C ASP A 370 -19.72 27.78 -3.80
N PRO A 371 -20.56 28.77 -4.12
CA PRO A 371 -20.20 30.19 -4.07
C PRO A 371 -19.69 30.64 -2.69
N LYS A 372 -20.06 29.96 -1.61
CA LYS A 372 -19.63 30.29 -0.24
C LYS A 372 -18.19 29.85 0.05
N LEU A 373 -17.62 28.97 -0.75
CA LEU A 373 -16.26 28.45 -0.60
C LEU A 373 -15.24 29.11 -1.55
N ASN A 374 -15.69 30.08 -2.35
CA ASN A 374 -14.83 30.90 -3.23
C ASN A 374 -13.82 30.09 -4.08
N GLY A 375 -14.24 28.94 -4.61
CA GLY A 375 -13.40 28.09 -5.47
C GLY A 375 -12.48 27.10 -4.75
N ALA A 376 -12.47 27.04 -3.41
CA ALA A 376 -11.68 26.08 -2.62
C ALA A 376 -12.52 24.89 -2.13
N CYS A 377 -11.86 23.79 -1.71
CA CYS A 377 -12.49 22.64 -1.05
C CYS A 377 -13.62 22.00 -1.88
N GLU A 378 -13.30 21.54 -3.08
CA GLU A 378 -14.28 21.06 -4.05
C GLU A 378 -14.99 19.75 -3.62
N SER A 379 -14.27 18.78 -3.02
CA SER A 379 -14.90 17.58 -2.45
C SER A 379 -15.86 17.95 -1.33
N VAL A 380 -15.52 18.94 -0.52
CA VAL A 380 -16.36 19.42 0.59
C VAL A 380 -17.67 19.98 0.05
N ALA A 381 -17.62 20.82 -0.98
CA ALA A 381 -18.81 21.37 -1.63
C ALA A 381 -19.76 20.24 -2.09
N LEU A 382 -19.18 19.23 -2.74
CA LEU A 382 -19.91 18.08 -3.25
C LEU A 382 -20.49 17.22 -2.12
N LEU A 383 -19.66 16.80 -1.17
CA LEU A 383 -20.06 15.87 -0.09
C LEU A 383 -21.08 16.49 0.87
N ARG A 384 -21.03 17.81 1.12
CA ARG A 384 -22.08 18.53 1.86
C ARG A 384 -23.45 18.42 1.19
N SER A 385 -23.48 18.32 -0.14
CA SER A 385 -24.71 18.14 -0.90
C SER A 385 -25.13 16.67 -0.92
N VAL A 386 -24.18 15.75 -1.09
CA VAL A 386 -24.42 14.30 -1.03
C VAL A 386 -24.97 13.87 0.34
N LYS A 387 -24.49 14.45 1.45
CA LYS A 387 -24.98 14.20 2.82
C LYS A 387 -26.49 14.41 2.98
N LYS A 388 -27.13 15.18 2.10
CA LYS A 388 -28.58 15.44 2.16
C LYS A 388 -29.42 14.31 1.59
N ARG A 389 -28.81 13.31 0.95
CA ARG A 389 -29.51 12.09 0.51
C ARG A 389 -29.96 11.29 1.73
N THR A 390 -30.96 10.44 1.56
CA THR A 390 -31.43 9.51 2.59
C THR A 390 -30.50 8.30 2.68
N GLY A 391 -30.20 7.84 3.91
CA GLY A 391 -29.42 6.61 4.12
C GLY A 391 -27.98 6.67 3.62
N THR A 392 -27.32 7.83 3.72
CA THR A 392 -25.95 7.99 3.24
C THR A 392 -24.94 7.23 4.08
N LEU A 393 -24.07 6.48 3.42
CA LEU A 393 -22.89 5.86 4.02
C LEU A 393 -21.63 6.43 3.38
N PHE A 394 -20.75 7.02 4.19
CA PHE A 394 -19.44 7.53 3.78
C PHE A 394 -18.37 6.61 4.36
N VAL A 395 -17.40 6.18 3.55
CA VAL A 395 -16.35 5.26 3.97
C VAL A 395 -14.98 5.82 3.62
N PHE A 396 -14.10 5.92 4.60
CA PHE A 396 -12.67 6.12 4.39
C PHE A 396 -12.00 4.82 4.83
N ALA A 397 -11.60 3.99 3.87
CA ALA A 397 -11.17 2.61 4.14
C ALA A 397 -9.66 2.51 4.30
N ASP A 398 -9.24 1.59 5.17
CA ASP A 398 -7.85 1.16 5.28
C ASP A 398 -7.54 0.06 4.25
N ASP A 399 -7.54 0.43 2.98
CA ASP A 399 -7.16 -0.44 1.87
C ASP A 399 -6.25 0.35 0.91
N ASN A 400 -5.72 -0.25 -0.14
CA ASN A 400 -4.65 0.33 -0.96
C ASN A 400 -4.92 1.80 -1.36
N PRO A 401 -4.07 2.75 -0.93
CA PRO A 401 -4.20 4.16 -1.29
C PRO A 401 -3.72 4.40 -2.72
N LEU A 402 -4.21 5.49 -3.31
CA LEU A 402 -3.60 6.02 -4.53
C LEU A 402 -2.20 6.56 -4.22
N VAL A 403 -1.24 6.37 -5.12
CA VAL A 403 0.10 6.95 -4.98
C VAL A 403 0.26 8.17 -5.88
N THR A 404 0.70 9.29 -5.30
CA THR A 404 0.87 10.57 -6.00
C THR A 404 2.25 11.17 -5.75
N THR A 405 2.71 12.06 -6.63
CA THR A 405 3.91 12.88 -6.37
C THR A 405 3.73 13.78 -5.15
N VAL A 406 4.82 14.15 -4.48
CA VAL A 406 4.80 15.21 -3.45
C VAL A 406 4.49 16.56 -4.11
N PRO A 407 3.32 17.19 -3.88
CA PRO A 407 3.03 18.48 -4.48
C PRO A 407 3.85 19.58 -3.78
N GLU A 408 4.29 20.61 -4.50
CA GLU A 408 5.08 21.73 -3.96
C GLU A 408 4.45 22.33 -2.70
N ARG A 409 3.11 22.44 -2.66
CA ARG A 409 2.39 22.94 -1.48
C ARG A 409 2.56 22.11 -0.21
N ALA A 410 2.90 20.82 -0.32
CA ALA A 410 3.16 19.93 0.82
C ALA A 410 4.53 20.19 1.44
N ARG A 411 5.49 20.69 0.66
CA ARG A 411 6.82 21.11 1.10
C ARG A 411 6.84 22.43 1.84
N LEU A 412 5.73 23.17 1.84
CA LEU A 412 5.65 24.50 2.44
C LEU A 412 4.76 24.51 3.68
N THR A 413 5.20 25.21 4.73
CA THR A 413 4.39 25.49 5.92
C THR A 413 3.12 26.23 5.53
N LYS A 414 2.00 25.86 6.17
CA LYS A 414 0.69 26.44 5.82
C LYS A 414 0.62 27.95 6.02
N SER A 415 1.19 28.45 7.13
CA SER A 415 1.06 29.84 7.60
C SER A 415 2.03 30.80 6.91
N HIS A 416 3.30 30.42 6.80
CA HIS A 416 4.36 31.31 6.32
C HIS A 416 4.84 30.97 4.90
N LYS A 417 4.37 29.86 4.32
CA LYS A 417 4.82 29.37 3.00
C LYS A 417 6.33 29.17 2.93
N THR A 418 6.95 28.88 4.07
CA THR A 418 8.36 28.54 4.19
C THR A 418 8.55 27.06 3.92
N GLU A 419 9.68 26.69 3.34
CA GLU A 419 10.02 25.28 3.15
C GLU A 419 10.10 24.54 4.49
N ILE A 420 9.66 23.28 4.48
CA ILE A 420 9.77 22.35 5.60
C ILE A 420 11.06 21.58 5.39
N GLU A 421 12.07 21.93 6.17
CA GLU A 421 13.33 21.18 6.19
C GLU A 421 13.23 20.06 7.22
N PHE A 422 13.66 18.86 6.85
CA PHE A 422 13.88 17.73 7.77
C PHE A 422 15.39 17.55 7.99
N SER A 423 15.78 16.77 9.00
CA SER A 423 17.18 16.30 9.13
C SER A 423 17.62 15.56 7.86
N ASP A 424 18.91 15.64 7.53
CA ASP A 424 19.42 15.04 6.31
C ASP A 424 19.41 13.52 6.40
N GLU A 425 19.67 12.96 7.58
CA GLU A 425 19.57 11.52 7.83
C GLU A 425 18.14 11.00 7.65
N PHE A 426 17.12 11.72 8.13
CA PHE A 426 15.72 11.32 7.91
C PHE A 426 15.36 11.37 6.42
N LYS A 427 15.85 12.36 5.67
CA LYS A 427 15.69 12.36 4.20
C LYS A 427 16.34 11.14 3.55
N LYS A 428 17.37 10.56 4.16
CA LYS A 428 18.04 9.35 3.65
C LYS A 428 17.43 8.04 4.14
N GLY A 429 16.33 8.07 4.89
CA GLY A 429 15.62 6.87 5.33
C GLY A 429 15.71 6.54 6.82
N ALA A 430 16.60 7.21 7.57
CA ALA A 430 16.73 7.01 9.02
C ALA A 430 15.45 7.40 9.78
N SER A 431 15.34 7.03 11.04
CA SER A 431 14.22 7.43 11.89
C SER A 431 14.18 8.96 12.12
N PRO A 432 12.98 9.58 12.16
CA PRO A 432 12.85 11.00 12.46
C PRO A 432 13.28 11.36 13.89
N THR A 433 13.95 12.50 14.04
CA THR A 433 14.17 13.13 15.36
C THR A 433 12.86 13.68 15.93
N GLU A 434 12.84 14.04 17.22
CA GLU A 434 11.69 14.75 17.83
C GLU A 434 11.31 16.02 17.03
N ARG A 435 12.32 16.75 16.55
CA ARG A 435 12.12 17.95 15.73
C ARG A 435 11.49 17.62 14.38
N ASP A 436 11.88 16.52 13.75
CA ASP A 436 11.30 16.07 12.49
C ASP A 436 9.85 15.64 12.68
N ILE A 437 9.52 14.95 13.78
CA ILE A 437 8.14 14.58 14.12
C ILE A 437 7.26 15.83 14.29
N GLU A 438 7.76 16.89 14.94
CA GLU A 438 7.03 18.16 15.02
C GLU A 438 6.85 18.80 13.62
N ARG A 439 7.86 18.69 12.74
CA ARG A 439 7.80 19.18 11.36
C ARG A 439 6.81 18.39 10.48
N LEU A 440 6.63 17.09 10.71
CA LEU A 440 5.60 16.28 10.02
C LEU A 440 4.20 16.88 10.21
N LYS A 441 3.91 17.46 11.39
CA LYS A 441 2.63 18.15 11.68
C LYS A 441 2.45 19.42 10.85
N HIS A 442 3.48 19.92 10.18
CA HIS A 442 3.39 21.11 9.32
C HIS A 442 3.21 20.79 7.85
N VAL A 443 3.36 19.52 7.45
CA VAL A 443 3.07 19.07 6.09
C VAL A 443 1.62 19.41 5.75
N SER A 444 1.45 20.04 4.59
CA SER A 444 0.18 20.69 4.24
C SER A 444 -0.99 19.72 4.26
N GLN A 445 -2.08 20.14 4.92
CA GLN A 445 -3.33 19.38 5.10
C GLN A 445 -3.21 18.10 5.95
N SER A 446 -2.10 17.86 6.65
CA SER A 446 -1.96 16.74 7.57
C SER A 446 -2.88 16.87 8.79
N HIS A 447 -3.68 15.82 9.07
CA HIS A 447 -4.52 15.66 10.26
C HIS A 447 -3.71 15.26 11.48
N PHE A 448 -2.42 14.94 11.32
CA PHE A 448 -1.47 14.88 12.42
C PHE A 448 -1.40 16.25 13.14
N ASN A 449 -1.65 17.34 12.41
CA ASN A 449 -1.92 18.62 13.01
C ASN A 449 -3.35 18.70 13.55
N SER A 450 -3.48 18.81 14.88
CA SER A 450 -4.78 18.97 15.53
C SER A 450 -5.58 20.17 14.98
N TYR A 451 -4.94 21.30 14.65
CA TYR A 451 -5.67 22.43 14.05
C TYR A 451 -6.32 22.06 12.71
N VAL A 452 -5.64 21.26 11.88
CA VAL A 452 -6.16 20.81 10.58
C VAL A 452 -7.30 19.83 10.78
N LEU A 453 -7.10 18.81 11.62
CA LEU A 453 -8.12 17.83 12.00
C LEU A 453 -9.41 18.54 12.46
N LEU A 454 -9.30 19.45 13.43
CA LEU A 454 -10.44 20.19 13.97
C LEU A 454 -11.09 21.12 12.95
N THR A 455 -10.32 21.65 12.00
CA THR A 455 -10.86 22.48 10.92
C THR A 455 -11.68 21.64 9.94
N ASN A 456 -11.25 20.41 9.63
CA ASN A 456 -11.96 19.52 8.72
C ASN A 456 -13.31 19.05 9.28
N LEU A 457 -13.40 18.78 10.60
CA LEU A 457 -14.68 18.49 11.27
C LEU A 457 -15.75 19.56 10.97
N TYR A 458 -15.34 20.83 10.96
CA TYR A 458 -16.23 21.95 10.67
C TYR A 458 -16.47 22.15 9.17
N ILE A 459 -15.40 22.15 8.38
CA ILE A 459 -15.49 22.38 6.94
C ILE A 459 -16.40 21.32 6.31
N ASN A 460 -16.34 20.06 6.72
CA ASN A 460 -17.22 19.02 6.19
C ASN A 460 -18.62 18.99 6.81
N ARG A 461 -18.86 19.82 7.85
CA ARG A 461 -20.09 19.79 8.65
C ARG A 461 -20.35 18.38 9.16
N ALA A 462 -19.36 17.76 9.79
CA ALA A 462 -19.48 16.43 10.37
C ALA A 462 -20.72 16.33 11.27
N PHE A 463 -20.97 17.39 12.03
CA PHE A 463 -22.13 17.57 12.91
C PHE A 463 -22.83 18.92 12.71
N LYS A 464 -24.06 19.03 13.22
CA LYS A 464 -24.85 20.27 13.20
C LYS A 464 -24.46 21.11 14.41
N MET A 465 -24.00 22.34 14.17
CA MET A 465 -23.75 23.32 15.23
C MET A 465 -24.98 24.20 15.47
N THR A 466 -25.23 24.56 16.73
CA THR A 466 -26.30 25.47 17.15
C THR A 466 -25.83 26.94 17.05
N ASP A 467 -25.94 27.56 15.87
CA ASP A 467 -25.85 29.02 15.53
C ASP A 467 -24.80 29.94 16.22
N LYS A 468 -23.82 29.38 16.94
CA LYS A 468 -22.82 30.11 17.72
C LYS A 468 -21.48 30.25 16.98
N ASN A 469 -20.67 31.22 17.40
CA ASN A 469 -19.37 31.57 16.82
C ASN A 469 -18.43 30.35 16.70
N PHE A 470 -18.09 29.98 15.46
CA PHE A 470 -17.18 28.86 15.16
C PHE A 470 -15.82 28.97 15.86
N GLY A 471 -15.28 30.19 16.00
CA GLY A 471 -14.00 30.41 16.67
C GLY A 471 -14.02 29.97 18.14
N HIS A 472 -15.13 30.24 18.84
CA HIS A 472 -15.30 29.82 20.23
C HIS A 472 -15.45 28.30 20.35
N PHE A 473 -16.33 27.70 19.53
CA PHE A 473 -16.48 26.24 19.47
C PHE A 473 -15.16 25.53 19.17
N LYS A 474 -14.39 26.03 18.19
CA LYS A 474 -13.07 25.49 17.85
C LYS A 474 -12.10 25.57 19.03
N GLY A 475 -12.13 26.67 19.79
CA GLY A 475 -11.32 26.82 21.01
C GLY A 475 -11.64 25.76 22.06
N ILE A 476 -12.94 25.52 22.32
CA ILE A 476 -13.40 24.49 23.26
C ILE A 476 -13.01 23.09 22.75
N LEU A 477 -13.25 22.81 21.47
CA LEU A 477 -12.93 21.52 20.86
C LEU A 477 -11.42 21.21 20.91
N ASN A 478 -10.58 22.23 20.75
CA ASN A 478 -9.12 22.09 20.93
C ASN A 478 -8.73 21.82 22.39
N LYS A 479 -9.39 22.46 23.36
CA LYS A 479 -9.20 22.12 24.78
C LYS A 479 -9.62 20.68 25.07
N PHE A 480 -10.76 20.26 24.54
CA PHE A 480 -11.28 18.90 24.68
C PHE A 480 -10.34 17.86 24.07
N TYR A 481 -9.81 18.11 22.87
CA TYR A 481 -8.81 17.27 22.24
C TYR A 481 -7.56 17.11 23.11
N LYS A 482 -6.99 18.21 23.59
CA LYS A 482 -5.76 18.18 24.40
C LYS A 482 -5.98 17.57 25.79
N THR A 483 -7.03 18.00 26.48
CA THR A 483 -7.32 17.65 27.87
C THR A 483 -8.84 17.51 28.03
N PRO A 484 -9.40 16.31 27.79
CA PRO A 484 -10.83 16.08 27.96
C PRO A 484 -11.19 16.17 29.46
N THR A 485 -11.90 17.22 29.84
CA THR A 485 -12.43 17.41 31.20
C THR A 485 -13.95 17.35 31.19
N HIS A 486 -14.55 17.04 32.34
CA HIS A 486 -16.01 17.08 32.50
C HIS A 486 -16.59 18.46 32.16
N GLU A 487 -15.87 19.55 32.45
CA GLU A 487 -16.26 20.92 32.10
C GLU A 487 -16.28 21.15 30.59
N ASN A 488 -15.21 20.76 29.89
CA ASN A 488 -15.13 20.86 28.42
C ASN A 488 -16.26 20.05 27.76
N PHE A 489 -16.58 18.90 28.32
CA PHE A 489 -17.68 18.04 27.87
C PHE A 489 -19.05 18.70 28.05
N ILE A 490 -19.34 19.26 29.23
CA ILE A 490 -20.57 20.03 29.48
C ILE A 490 -20.68 21.18 28.48
N GLU A 491 -19.59 21.90 28.24
CA GLU A 491 -19.56 23.04 27.34
C GLU A 491 -19.85 22.61 25.90
N LEU A 492 -19.21 21.55 25.40
CA LEU A 492 -19.45 21.03 24.04
C LEU A 492 -20.87 20.45 23.84
N ARG A 493 -21.49 19.89 24.89
CA ARG A 493 -22.87 19.37 24.84
C ARG A 493 -23.91 20.46 24.52
N GLN A 494 -23.56 21.73 24.70
CA GLN A 494 -24.40 22.85 24.25
C GLN A 494 -24.41 23.04 22.72
N TYR A 495 -23.45 22.44 22.01
CA TYR A 495 -23.22 22.64 20.59
C TYR A 495 -23.55 21.42 19.73
N VAL A 496 -23.38 20.22 20.27
CA VAL A 496 -23.55 18.94 19.55
C VAL A 496 -24.27 17.90 20.40
N SER A 497 -24.81 16.86 19.76
CA SER A 497 -25.51 15.77 20.46
C SER A 497 -24.55 14.94 21.32
N GLN A 498 -25.10 14.23 22.31
CA GLN A 498 -24.33 13.32 23.16
C GLN A 498 -23.62 12.22 22.35
N GLU A 499 -24.31 11.66 21.36
CA GLU A 499 -23.75 10.68 20.41
C GLU A 499 -22.57 11.23 19.62
N THR A 500 -22.66 12.50 19.18
CA THR A 500 -21.56 13.19 18.49
C THR A 500 -20.36 13.37 19.42
N LEU A 501 -20.59 13.73 20.70
CA LEU A 501 -19.51 13.85 21.69
C LEU A 501 -18.81 12.52 21.91
N ASN A 502 -19.56 11.43 22.09
CA ASN A 502 -18.99 10.10 22.30
C ASN A 502 -18.15 9.67 21.08
N SER A 503 -18.59 10.02 19.88
CA SER A 503 -17.85 9.74 18.64
C SER A 503 -16.60 10.61 18.49
N LEU A 504 -16.65 11.88 18.94
CA LEU A 504 -15.48 12.75 19.02
C LEU A 504 -14.45 12.24 20.05
N SER A 505 -14.89 11.81 21.24
CA SER A 505 -14.00 11.25 22.26
C SER A 505 -13.23 10.06 21.72
N ARG A 506 -13.94 9.06 21.17
CA ARG A 506 -13.32 7.85 20.59
C ARG A 506 -12.38 8.19 19.44
N ALA A 507 -12.79 9.07 18.53
CA ALA A 507 -11.91 9.53 17.45
C ALA A 507 -10.63 10.21 17.96
N PHE A 508 -10.71 10.97 19.05
CA PHE A 508 -9.54 11.65 19.62
C PHE A 508 -8.65 10.73 20.44
N GLU A 509 -9.21 9.72 21.09
CA GLU A 509 -8.46 8.65 21.75
C GLU A 509 -7.67 7.84 20.72
N ASP A 510 -8.33 7.36 19.65
CA ASP A 510 -7.68 6.65 18.55
C ASP A 510 -6.53 7.46 17.93
N VAL A 511 -6.74 8.77 17.70
CA VAL A 511 -5.69 9.64 17.11
C VAL A 511 -4.50 9.79 18.06
N LYS A 512 -4.73 9.90 19.37
CA LYS A 512 -3.62 9.97 20.34
C LYS A 512 -2.85 8.67 20.38
N GLN A 513 -3.56 7.54 20.37
CA GLN A 513 -2.96 6.22 20.35
C GLN A 513 -2.07 6.06 19.10
N ILE A 514 -2.60 6.32 17.91
CA ILE A 514 -1.85 6.25 16.65
C ILE A 514 -0.60 7.15 16.67
N ILE A 515 -0.71 8.36 17.24
CA ILE A 515 0.43 9.27 17.36
C ILE A 515 1.49 8.74 18.32
N ASN A 516 1.07 8.19 19.46
CA ASN A 516 2.00 7.63 20.44
C ASN A 516 2.70 6.38 19.89
N GLU A 517 1.96 5.44 19.31
CA GLU A 517 2.51 4.25 18.63
C GLU A 517 3.51 4.66 17.54
N PHE A 518 3.16 5.65 16.72
CA PHE A 518 4.08 6.16 15.69
C PHE A 518 5.38 6.73 16.30
N ILE A 519 5.28 7.48 17.40
CA ILE A 519 6.45 8.06 18.08
C ILE A 519 7.30 6.94 18.70
N GLU A 520 6.69 5.98 19.38
CA GLU A 520 7.38 4.85 20.01
C GLU A 520 8.11 3.98 18.98
N GLU A 521 7.48 3.71 17.83
CA GLU A 521 8.02 2.84 16.78
C GLU A 521 9.05 3.53 15.86
N ASN A 522 8.99 4.87 15.72
CA ASN A 522 9.74 5.57 14.68
C ASN A 522 10.57 6.75 15.19
N GLN A 523 10.49 7.16 16.45
CA GLN A 523 11.37 8.21 16.94
C GLN A 523 12.80 7.67 17.02
N ARG A 524 13.75 8.42 16.46
CA ARG A 524 15.18 8.09 16.52
C ARG A 524 15.62 7.88 17.98
N THR A 525 16.27 6.75 18.23
CA THR A 525 16.85 6.40 19.53
C THR A 525 18.29 6.90 19.65
N LEU A 526 18.84 6.92 20.88
CA LEU A 526 20.24 7.29 21.11
C LEU A 526 21.22 6.31 20.43
N ASN A 527 20.85 5.03 20.38
CA ASN A 527 21.63 3.99 19.72
C ASN A 527 21.66 4.22 18.21
N GLU A 528 20.52 4.55 17.60
CA GLU A 528 20.47 4.90 16.18
C GLU A 528 21.29 6.17 15.88
N GLU A 529 21.27 7.18 16.76
CA GLU A 529 22.16 8.35 16.63
C GLU A 529 23.65 7.96 16.65
N THR A 530 24.01 6.99 17.50
CA THR A 530 25.38 6.49 17.61
C THR A 530 25.81 5.77 16.33
N ILE A 531 24.97 4.87 15.82
CA ILE A 531 25.21 4.15 14.56
C ILE A 531 25.30 5.10 13.37
N ILE A 532 24.41 6.08 13.28
CA ILE A 532 24.45 7.11 12.23
C ILE A 532 25.80 7.84 12.25
N GLN A 533 26.29 8.22 13.43
CA GLN A 533 27.59 8.90 13.54
C GLN A 533 28.75 8.00 13.07
N ILE A 534 28.74 6.71 13.44
CA ILE A 534 29.75 5.74 13.01
C ILE A 534 29.73 5.57 11.49
N LEU A 535 28.55 5.46 10.89
CA LEU A 535 28.36 5.35 9.43
C LEU A 535 28.88 6.59 8.71
N GLU A 536 28.57 7.78 9.22
CA GLU A 536 29.06 9.04 8.66
C GLU A 536 30.58 9.18 8.77
N ASP A 537 31.16 8.78 9.89
CA ASP A 537 32.61 8.79 10.12
C ASP A 537 33.35 7.82 9.17
N LYS A 538 32.72 6.68 8.85
CA LYS A 538 33.18 5.73 7.81
C LYS A 538 32.88 6.19 6.37
N GLY A 539 32.09 7.25 6.18
CA GLY A 539 31.73 7.78 4.86
C GLY A 539 30.69 6.93 4.11
N ILE A 540 29.91 6.13 4.84
CA ILE A 540 28.85 5.28 4.29
C ILE A 540 27.58 6.12 4.09
N ASP A 541 26.94 5.99 2.92
CA ASP A 541 25.72 6.73 2.65
C ASP A 541 24.49 6.04 3.24
N LEU A 542 23.82 6.71 4.20
CA LEU A 542 22.62 6.18 4.85
C LEU A 542 21.51 5.77 3.88
N SER A 543 21.45 6.38 2.69
CA SER A 543 20.46 6.04 1.66
C SER A 543 20.57 4.61 1.14
N THR A 544 21.73 3.97 1.31
CA THR A 544 21.98 2.60 0.86
C THR A 544 21.64 1.56 1.92
N ILE A 545 21.30 1.97 3.15
CA ILE A 545 21.01 1.05 4.25
C ILE A 545 19.51 0.89 4.40
N GLU A 546 19.05 -0.35 4.37
CA GLU A 546 17.65 -0.67 4.60
C GLU A 546 17.23 -0.31 6.03
N LYS A 547 16.01 0.24 6.19
CA LYS A 547 15.50 0.65 7.51
C LYS A 547 15.56 -0.50 8.54
N GLU A 548 15.23 -1.71 8.12
CA GLU A 548 15.28 -2.89 9.00
C GLU A 548 16.71 -3.18 9.48
N LYS A 549 17.72 -3.01 8.63
CA LYS A 549 19.14 -3.12 9.04
C LYS A 549 19.51 -2.02 10.03
N MET A 550 19.11 -0.77 9.77
CA MET A 550 19.34 0.32 10.73
C MET A 550 18.72 0.04 12.10
N GLN A 551 17.54 -0.59 12.14
CA GLN A 551 16.91 -1.00 13.40
C GLN A 551 17.69 -2.10 14.12
N ILE A 552 18.22 -3.09 13.39
CA ILE A 552 19.09 -4.13 13.95
C ILE A 552 20.36 -3.49 14.51
N PHE A 553 21.02 -2.61 13.74
CA PHE A 553 22.25 -1.96 14.17
C PHE A 553 22.02 -1.09 15.41
N ALA A 554 20.87 -0.43 15.49
CA ALA A 554 20.46 0.41 16.61
C ALA A 554 19.97 -0.37 17.85
N ASP A 555 19.94 -1.71 17.80
CA ASP A 555 19.73 -2.52 18.99
C ASP A 555 20.84 -2.24 20.01
N GLU A 556 20.51 -2.21 21.31
CA GLU A 556 21.48 -1.86 22.36
C GLU A 556 22.68 -2.81 22.39
N SER A 557 22.46 -4.11 22.21
CA SER A 557 23.52 -5.11 22.21
C SER A 557 24.40 -4.96 20.97
N VAL A 558 23.79 -4.87 19.78
CA VAL A 558 24.49 -4.75 18.50
C VAL A 558 25.24 -3.42 18.39
N THR A 559 24.63 -2.30 18.79
CA THR A 559 25.29 -0.97 18.79
C THR A 559 26.54 -0.98 19.65
N LYS A 560 26.49 -1.63 20.81
CA LYS A 560 27.66 -1.75 21.68
C LYS A 560 28.78 -2.55 21.03
N LEU A 561 28.46 -3.68 20.41
CA LEU A 561 29.44 -4.52 19.71
C LEU A 561 30.08 -3.81 18.51
N ILE A 562 29.29 -3.05 17.74
CA ILE A 562 29.82 -2.19 16.67
C ILE A 562 30.73 -1.11 17.26
N SER A 563 30.33 -0.48 18.37
CA SER A 563 31.10 0.59 19.02
C SER A 563 32.41 0.11 19.64
N ASP A 564 32.45 -1.15 20.09
CA ASP A 564 33.62 -1.81 20.66
C ASP A 564 34.51 -2.46 19.57
N ASP A 565 34.23 -2.21 18.28
CA ASP A 565 34.90 -2.79 17.10
C ASP A 565 34.87 -4.33 17.06
N VAL A 566 33.87 -4.97 17.69
CA VAL A 566 33.66 -6.43 17.68
C VAL A 566 32.98 -6.89 16.40
N LEU A 567 32.00 -6.12 15.91
CA LEU A 567 31.32 -6.38 14.64
C LEU A 567 31.76 -5.36 13.59
N ASP A 568 32.18 -5.85 12.41
CA ASP A 568 32.49 -4.96 11.30
C ASP A 568 31.21 -4.54 10.57
N LEU A 569 30.94 -3.23 10.62
CA LEU A 569 29.79 -2.62 9.98
C LEU A 569 29.73 -2.85 8.47
N ASP A 570 30.86 -2.97 7.79
CA ASP A 570 30.87 -3.24 6.35
C ASP A 570 30.31 -4.64 6.05
N GLU A 571 30.65 -5.64 6.86
CA GLU A 571 30.11 -7.01 6.78
C GLU A 571 28.60 -7.02 7.08
N LEU A 572 28.18 -6.32 8.14
CA LEU A 572 26.77 -6.22 8.52
C LEU A 572 25.91 -5.55 7.43
N ILE A 573 26.46 -4.56 6.72
CA ILE A 573 25.76 -3.89 5.63
C ILE A 573 25.54 -4.83 4.45
N GLU A 574 26.47 -5.73 4.16
CA GLU A 574 26.36 -6.68 3.04
C GLU A 574 25.48 -7.89 3.40
N ALA A 575 25.38 -8.25 4.69
CA ALA A 575 24.63 -9.41 5.17
C ALA A 575 23.12 -9.36 4.86
N PRO A 576 22.46 -10.48 4.50
CA PRO A 576 21.00 -10.56 4.42
C PRO A 576 20.33 -10.23 5.77
N ILE A 577 19.16 -9.57 5.75
CA ILE A 577 18.43 -9.22 6.99
C ILE A 577 18.08 -10.46 7.82
N GLN A 578 17.70 -11.56 7.16
CA GLN A 578 17.33 -12.79 7.86
C GLN A 578 18.53 -13.37 8.62
N ALA A 579 19.69 -13.47 7.96
CA ALA A 579 20.95 -13.89 8.59
C ALA A 579 21.32 -13.01 9.78
N LEU A 580 21.21 -11.67 9.64
CA LEU A 580 21.45 -10.76 10.75
C LEU A 580 20.55 -11.04 11.95
N ARG A 581 19.27 -11.37 11.72
CA ARG A 581 18.34 -11.68 12.80
C ARG A 581 18.68 -13.00 13.47
N ASP A 582 18.96 -14.03 12.68
CA ASP A 582 19.23 -15.37 13.17
C ASP A 582 20.55 -15.41 13.95
N ILE A 583 21.57 -14.67 13.52
CA ILE A 583 22.88 -14.63 14.20
C ILE A 583 22.85 -13.71 15.43
N LEU A 584 22.31 -12.49 15.32
CA LEU A 584 22.47 -11.47 16.36
C LEU A 584 21.41 -11.53 17.47
N TYR A 585 20.24 -12.13 17.22
CA TYR A 585 19.19 -12.24 18.24
C TYR A 585 19.08 -13.64 18.86
N ASP A 586 19.84 -14.61 18.36
CA ASP A 586 19.98 -15.90 19.01
C ASP A 586 21.10 -15.83 20.06
N GLN A 587 20.70 -15.89 21.32
CA GLN A 587 21.64 -15.77 22.44
C GLN A 587 22.63 -16.92 22.48
N GLU A 588 22.23 -18.13 22.08
CA GLU A 588 23.13 -19.30 22.10
C GLU A 588 24.18 -19.19 21.00
N ILE A 589 23.77 -18.79 19.79
CA ILE A 589 24.70 -18.53 18.68
C ILE A 589 25.70 -17.44 19.08
N PHE A 590 25.22 -16.37 19.70
CA PHE A 590 26.07 -15.27 20.13
C PHE A 590 27.07 -15.71 21.23
N GLU A 591 26.62 -16.49 22.21
CA GLU A 591 27.48 -17.05 23.26
C GLU A 591 28.54 -18.02 22.68
N LEU A 592 28.19 -18.83 21.68
CA LEU A 592 29.14 -19.72 20.99
C LEU A 592 30.17 -18.94 20.17
N MET A 593 29.75 -17.88 19.49
CA MET A 593 30.68 -17.00 18.77
C MET A 593 31.68 -16.34 19.73
N GLU A 594 31.25 -15.90 20.91
CA GLU A 594 32.14 -15.38 21.95
C GLU A 594 33.04 -16.47 22.55
N GLU A 595 32.51 -17.66 22.86
CA GLU A 595 33.24 -18.79 23.45
C GLU A 595 34.37 -19.27 22.53
N TYR A 596 34.08 -19.41 21.24
CA TYR A 596 35.02 -19.92 20.23
C TYR A 596 35.76 -18.82 19.46
N ASN A 597 35.51 -17.54 19.79
CA ASN A 597 36.13 -16.40 19.12
C ASN A 597 35.94 -16.43 17.58
N VAL A 598 34.74 -16.82 17.13
CA VAL A 598 34.36 -16.89 15.72
C VAL A 598 33.96 -15.50 15.23
N PRO A 599 34.66 -14.92 14.22
CA PRO A 599 34.27 -13.64 13.64
C PRO A 599 32.89 -13.69 12.98
N PHE A 600 32.18 -12.55 12.95
CA PHE A 600 30.86 -12.48 12.32
C PHE A 600 30.88 -12.87 10.84
N SER A 601 31.90 -12.48 10.07
CA SER A 601 32.04 -12.91 8.67
C SER A 601 32.13 -14.42 8.49
N GLU A 602 32.75 -15.12 9.44
CA GLU A 602 32.84 -16.58 9.41
C GLU A 602 31.48 -17.22 9.74
N ALA A 603 30.81 -16.76 10.79
CA ALA A 603 29.46 -17.20 11.12
C ALA A 603 28.46 -16.95 9.98
N LEU A 604 28.58 -15.80 9.30
CA LEU A 604 27.76 -15.46 8.13
C LEU A 604 28.08 -16.34 6.92
N SER A 605 29.35 -16.69 6.70
CA SER A 605 29.74 -17.64 5.65
C SER A 605 29.12 -19.00 5.90
N LEU A 606 29.25 -19.51 7.13
CA LEU A 606 28.68 -20.79 7.54
C LEU A 606 27.14 -20.79 7.40
N TYR A 607 26.46 -19.71 7.78
CA TYR A 607 25.01 -19.55 7.58
C TYR A 607 24.62 -19.65 6.10
N ASN A 608 25.34 -18.93 5.22
CA ASN A 608 25.05 -18.95 3.78
C ASN A 608 25.37 -20.31 3.15
N ASP A 609 26.49 -20.94 3.56
CA ASP A 609 26.87 -22.27 3.09
C ASP A 609 25.83 -23.32 3.51
N CYS A 610 25.22 -23.15 4.68
CA CYS A 610 24.09 -23.97 5.10
C CYS A 610 22.85 -23.72 4.25
N GLU A 611 22.41 -22.47 4.07
CA GLU A 611 21.25 -22.17 3.21
C GLU A 611 21.44 -22.67 1.77
N GLU A 612 22.63 -22.53 1.18
CA GLU A 612 22.88 -22.91 -0.22
C GLU A 612 23.11 -24.42 -0.42
N ASN A 613 23.87 -25.07 0.45
CA ASN A 613 24.25 -26.48 0.27
C ASN A 613 23.32 -27.45 1.00
N LEU A 614 22.62 -26.99 2.03
CA LEU A 614 21.72 -27.79 2.86
C LEU A 614 20.24 -27.58 2.51
N ASP A 615 19.92 -27.01 1.34
CA ASP A 615 18.53 -26.81 0.87
C ASP A 615 17.76 -28.15 0.64
N GLY A 616 18.47 -29.29 0.66
CA GLY A 616 17.89 -30.65 0.71
C GLY A 616 17.74 -31.25 2.13
N PHE A 617 18.27 -30.57 3.16
CA PHE A 617 18.56 -31.09 4.50
C PHE A 617 17.68 -30.45 5.60
N GLN A 618 16.63 -29.73 5.19
CA GLN A 618 15.82 -28.71 5.89
C GLN A 618 15.18 -29.02 7.28
N THR A 619 15.62 -29.99 8.07
CA THR A 619 14.96 -30.26 9.37
C THR A 619 15.82 -30.52 10.60
N THR A 620 17.14 -30.74 10.52
CA THR A 620 17.88 -31.23 11.70
C THR A 620 19.10 -30.46 12.16
N ILE A 621 19.88 -29.82 11.27
CA ILE A 621 21.05 -29.02 11.66
C ILE A 621 20.69 -27.54 11.59
N ASP A 622 20.81 -26.84 12.72
CA ASP A 622 20.70 -25.39 12.77
C ASP A 622 22.08 -24.70 12.81
N LEU A 623 22.11 -23.36 12.82
CA LEU A 623 23.36 -22.61 12.82
C LEU A 623 24.19 -22.82 14.10
N ARG A 624 23.53 -23.12 15.23
CA ARG A 624 24.21 -23.44 16.50
C ARG A 624 24.99 -24.74 16.36
N ASP A 625 24.36 -25.76 15.78
CA ASP A 625 25.01 -27.06 15.52
C ASP A 625 26.18 -26.92 14.55
N VAL A 626 26.04 -26.07 13.52
CA VAL A 626 27.09 -25.75 12.56
C VAL A 626 28.31 -25.10 13.22
N LEU A 627 28.09 -24.16 14.15
CA LEU A 627 29.19 -23.52 14.88
C LEU A 627 29.94 -24.51 15.76
N LEU A 628 29.21 -25.42 16.44
CA LEU A 628 29.80 -26.50 17.24
C LEU A 628 30.62 -27.46 16.37
N LEU A 629 30.07 -27.88 15.22
CA LEU A 629 30.73 -28.70 14.22
C LEU A 629 31.99 -28.03 13.66
N ASN A 630 31.92 -26.74 13.32
CA ASN A 630 33.03 -25.99 12.75
C ASN A 630 34.18 -25.89 13.76
N ASN A 631 33.91 -25.47 15.00
CA ASN A 631 34.93 -25.44 16.04
C ASN A 631 35.56 -26.82 16.26
N PHE A 632 34.75 -27.88 16.28
CA PHE A 632 35.26 -29.24 16.37
C PHE A 632 36.16 -29.61 15.19
N CYS A 633 35.78 -29.25 13.96
CA CYS A 633 36.58 -29.49 12.76
C CYS A 633 37.91 -28.74 12.80
N GLU A 634 37.92 -27.48 13.22
CA GLU A 634 39.13 -26.67 13.34
C GLU A 634 40.09 -27.24 14.40
N GLU A 635 39.58 -27.66 15.56
CA GLU A 635 40.37 -28.24 16.64
C GLU A 635 41.02 -29.58 16.25
N ASN A 636 40.37 -30.36 15.37
CA ASN A 636 40.77 -31.73 15.05
C ASN A 636 41.34 -31.89 13.62
N GLY A 637 41.23 -30.87 12.78
CA GLY A 637 41.69 -30.89 11.38
C GLY A 637 40.81 -31.72 10.45
N GLU A 638 39.50 -31.78 10.72
CA GLU A 638 38.50 -32.51 9.92
C GLU A 638 37.93 -31.65 8.78
N ASP A 639 37.41 -32.29 7.73
CA ASP A 639 36.69 -31.59 6.66
C ASP A 639 35.24 -31.30 7.11
N PHE A 640 34.87 -30.03 7.14
CA PHE A 640 33.58 -29.59 7.65
C PHE A 640 32.40 -30.16 6.86
N LEU A 641 32.48 -30.21 5.53
CA LEU A 641 31.38 -30.69 4.69
C LEU A 641 31.16 -32.19 4.88
N GLU A 642 32.25 -32.98 4.89
CA GLU A 642 32.16 -34.41 5.15
C GLU A 642 31.56 -34.69 6.54
N LEU A 643 31.97 -33.93 7.55
CA LEU A 643 31.50 -34.14 8.91
C LEU A 643 30.05 -33.66 9.12
N ALA A 644 29.65 -32.57 8.46
CA ALA A 644 28.29 -32.06 8.50
C ALA A 644 27.29 -33.05 7.87
N GLU A 645 27.65 -33.73 6.78
CA GLU A 645 26.83 -34.79 6.19
C GLU A 645 26.61 -35.95 7.18
N LYS A 646 27.69 -36.45 7.81
CA LYS A 646 27.61 -37.50 8.84
C LYS A 646 26.77 -37.06 10.05
N ALA A 647 26.98 -35.83 10.52
CA ALA A 647 26.22 -35.28 11.64
C ALA A 647 24.73 -35.22 11.34
N GLN A 648 24.35 -34.88 10.12
CA GLN A 648 22.95 -34.77 9.76
C GLN A 648 22.25 -36.12 9.76
N GLU A 649 22.88 -37.15 9.21
CA GLU A 649 22.33 -38.51 9.22
C GLU A 649 22.18 -39.02 10.66
N PHE A 650 23.15 -38.71 11.52
CA PHE A 650 23.09 -39.03 12.95
C PHE A 650 21.96 -38.30 13.69
N LEU A 651 21.78 -36.99 13.44
CA LEU A 651 20.68 -36.20 13.99
C LEU A 651 19.31 -36.69 13.49
N GLY A 652 19.25 -37.27 12.29
CA GLY A 652 18.05 -37.94 11.75
C GLY A 652 17.55 -39.11 12.62
N LEU A 653 18.41 -39.65 13.49
CA LEU A 653 18.06 -40.67 14.49
C LEU A 653 17.44 -40.10 15.77
N GLY A 654 17.30 -38.76 15.88
CA GLY A 654 16.75 -38.07 17.04
C GLY A 654 17.79 -37.75 18.13
N GLU A 655 19.08 -37.84 17.81
CA GLU A 655 20.19 -37.48 18.69
C GLU A 655 20.54 -35.98 18.61
N THR A 656 21.50 -35.51 19.42
CA THR A 656 21.98 -34.10 19.40
C THR A 656 23.39 -33.98 18.82
N ILE A 657 23.76 -32.76 18.39
CA ILE A 657 25.09 -32.53 17.81
C ILE A 657 26.21 -32.73 18.83
N GLU A 658 25.97 -32.45 20.11
CA GLU A 658 26.96 -32.67 21.15
C GLU A 658 27.20 -34.15 21.38
N ASN A 659 26.15 -34.98 21.29
CA ASN A 659 26.29 -36.43 21.33
C ASN A 659 27.08 -36.91 20.12
N PHE A 660 26.80 -36.38 18.92
CA PHE A 660 27.57 -36.68 17.71
C PHE A 660 29.05 -36.34 17.90
N ILE A 661 29.38 -35.11 18.27
CA ILE A 661 30.77 -34.66 18.45
C ILE A 661 31.49 -35.53 19.50
N LYS A 662 30.83 -35.83 20.62
CA LYS A 662 31.40 -36.67 21.67
C LYS A 662 31.66 -38.11 21.22
N LEU A 663 30.69 -38.72 20.54
CA LEU A 663 30.84 -40.09 20.00
C LEU A 663 31.89 -40.13 18.90
N TYR A 664 31.95 -39.12 18.04
CA TYR A 664 32.96 -39.01 16.98
C TYR A 664 34.37 -38.88 17.57
N GLN A 665 34.53 -38.16 18.68
CA GLN A 665 35.81 -38.08 19.42
C GLN A 665 36.21 -39.41 20.05
N ASP A 666 35.26 -40.14 20.62
CA ASP A 666 35.51 -41.40 21.34
C ASP A 666 35.75 -42.57 20.37
N ASP A 667 34.93 -42.69 19.33
CA ASP A 667 34.95 -43.79 18.34
C ASP A 667 34.30 -43.37 17.00
N PRO A 668 35.05 -42.77 16.06
CA PRO A 668 34.51 -42.36 14.76
C PRO A 668 33.90 -43.51 13.95
N LEU A 669 34.43 -44.73 14.12
CA LEU A 669 33.90 -45.91 13.44
C LEU A 669 32.50 -46.28 13.96
N HIS A 670 32.21 -45.99 15.23
CA HIS A 670 30.88 -46.21 15.80
C HIS A 670 29.83 -45.35 15.09
N ILE A 671 30.19 -44.10 14.78
CA ILE A 671 29.34 -43.19 14.03
C ILE A 671 29.11 -43.72 12.61
N GLU A 672 30.16 -44.18 11.92
CA GLU A 672 30.02 -44.83 10.60
C GLU A 672 29.12 -46.08 10.66
N CYS A 673 29.18 -46.87 11.74
CA CYS A 673 28.29 -48.01 11.95
C CYS A 673 26.83 -47.60 12.20
N MET A 674 26.59 -46.49 12.90
CA MET A 674 25.24 -46.02 13.24
C MET A 674 24.55 -45.36 12.05
N ILE A 675 25.32 -44.71 11.20
CA ILE A 675 24.85 -43.96 10.05
C ILE A 675 24.74 -44.85 8.80
N GLY A 676 25.66 -45.80 8.62
CA GLY A 676 25.66 -46.72 7.49
C GLY A 676 24.51 -47.73 7.52
N ASP A 677 24.08 -48.19 6.34
CA ASP A 677 23.17 -49.33 6.21
C ASP A 677 23.78 -50.52 6.97
N PRO A 678 23.07 -51.16 7.92
CA PRO A 678 23.59 -52.32 8.67
C PRO A 678 24.06 -53.49 7.79
N THR A 679 23.85 -53.45 6.48
CA THR A 679 24.39 -54.40 5.49
C THR A 679 25.83 -54.11 5.01
N ASP A 680 26.40 -52.92 5.25
CA ASP A 680 27.66 -52.47 4.62
C ASP A 680 28.96 -52.71 5.43
N ILE A 681 28.89 -53.39 6.59
CA ILE A 681 30.10 -53.74 7.36
C ILE A 681 30.47 -55.21 7.21
N GLY A 682 31.61 -55.43 6.53
CA GLY A 682 32.34 -56.68 6.50
C GLY A 682 32.82 -57.11 7.88
N LEU A 683 32.44 -58.34 8.26
CA LEU A 683 32.95 -59.05 9.43
C LEU A 683 34.45 -59.34 9.27
N ASP A 684 35.28 -58.62 10.01
CA ASP A 684 36.59 -59.12 10.44
C ASP A 684 36.72 -59.06 11.97
N GLN A 685 36.55 -60.24 12.58
CA GLN A 685 37.11 -60.70 13.86
C GLN A 685 36.61 -60.10 15.18
N ALA A 686 35.69 -60.81 15.85
CA ALA A 686 35.89 -61.53 17.14
C ALA A 686 34.54 -61.96 17.78
N PRO A 687 34.54 -62.97 18.66
CA PRO A 687 33.43 -63.91 18.84
C PRO A 687 32.43 -63.49 19.93
N ASP A 688 31.24 -64.11 19.88
CA ASP A 688 30.15 -64.07 20.87
C ASP A 688 29.11 -62.97 20.69
N ILE A 689 28.24 -63.09 19.67
CA ILE A 689 26.88 -62.53 19.69
C ILE A 689 25.88 -63.55 19.12
N ASP A 690 24.77 -63.71 19.84
CA ASP A 690 23.56 -64.52 19.52
C ASP A 690 22.86 -64.05 18.23
N PRO A 691 21.97 -64.86 17.61
CA PRO A 691 21.54 -64.68 16.24
C PRO A 691 20.60 -63.48 16.07
N VAL A 692 21.00 -62.52 15.24
CA VAL A 692 20.11 -61.48 14.72
C VAL A 692 19.34 -62.06 13.52
N VAL A 693 18.06 -61.72 13.50
CA VAL A 693 16.97 -62.13 12.60
C VAL A 693 17.38 -62.12 11.11
N MET A 694 17.43 -63.31 10.51
CA MET A 694 17.61 -63.53 9.06
C MET A 694 16.24 -63.80 8.41
N GLU A 695 15.45 -62.76 8.16
CA GLU A 695 14.13 -62.89 7.50
C GLU A 695 14.09 -62.41 6.03
N TYR A 696 15.20 -61.97 5.44
CA TYR A 696 15.20 -61.39 4.08
C TYR A 696 16.43 -61.76 3.24
N LEU A 697 16.78 -63.04 3.15
CA LEU A 697 17.69 -63.49 2.09
C LEU A 697 16.84 -64.07 0.94
N ASP A 698 17.02 -63.53 -0.26
CA ASP A 698 16.40 -64.11 -1.45
C ASP A 698 17.27 -65.22 -2.07
N GLU A 699 16.74 -65.92 -3.07
CA GLU A 699 17.43 -67.05 -3.69
C GLU A 699 18.75 -66.66 -4.39
N ASP A 700 18.87 -65.41 -4.84
CA ASP A 700 20.07 -64.90 -5.50
C ASP A 700 21.16 -64.60 -4.47
N ASP A 701 20.80 -64.07 -3.30
CA ASP A 701 21.71 -63.86 -2.16
C ASP A 701 22.26 -65.20 -1.62
N ILE A 702 21.39 -66.20 -1.47
CA ILE A 702 21.76 -67.55 -1.03
C ILE A 702 22.71 -68.20 -2.05
N ALA A 703 22.45 -68.04 -3.34
CA ALA A 703 23.28 -68.58 -4.40
C ALA A 703 24.67 -67.93 -4.46
N TRP A 704 24.74 -66.61 -4.25
CA TRP A 704 26.00 -65.88 -4.23
C TRP A 704 26.85 -66.25 -3.00
N ILE A 705 26.26 -66.33 -1.81
CA ILE A 705 26.95 -66.76 -0.57
C ILE A 705 27.50 -68.18 -0.73
N ARG A 706 26.72 -69.09 -1.34
CA ARG A 706 27.15 -70.45 -1.65
C ARG A 706 28.37 -70.52 -2.58
N GLU A 707 28.52 -69.59 -3.52
CA GLU A 707 29.66 -69.54 -4.43
C GLU A 707 30.95 -69.07 -3.72
N GLN A 708 30.81 -68.25 -2.68
CA GLN A 708 31.95 -67.72 -1.91
C GLN A 708 32.42 -68.64 -0.78
N LEU A 709 31.55 -69.53 -0.28
CA LEU A 709 31.91 -70.50 0.75
C LEU A 709 32.65 -71.72 0.16
N GLY A 710 33.73 -72.16 0.81
CA GLY A 710 34.37 -73.42 0.46
C GLY A 710 33.48 -74.63 0.78
N GLU A 711 33.71 -75.77 0.11
CA GLU A 711 32.86 -76.99 0.19
C GLU A 711 32.51 -77.44 1.63
N THR A 712 33.39 -77.19 2.61
CA THR A 712 33.17 -77.55 4.02
C THR A 712 32.17 -76.64 4.75
N ASP A 713 32.12 -75.36 4.37
CA ASP A 713 31.33 -74.33 5.06
C ASP A 713 29.93 -74.17 4.43
N GLN A 714 29.80 -74.58 3.17
CA GLN A 714 28.54 -74.63 2.44
C GLN A 714 27.53 -75.60 3.09
N VAL A 715 28.01 -76.75 3.59
CA VAL A 715 27.17 -77.74 4.29
C VAL A 715 26.62 -77.19 5.60
N LEU A 716 27.39 -76.38 6.34
CA LEU A 716 26.95 -75.79 7.60
C LEU A 716 25.92 -74.66 7.36
N PHE A 717 26.14 -73.87 6.31
CA PHE A 717 25.22 -72.81 5.85
C PHE A 717 23.88 -73.39 5.41
N ASP A 718 23.88 -74.45 4.59
CA ASP A 718 22.66 -75.13 4.13
C ASP A 718 21.89 -75.82 5.27
N THR A 719 22.61 -76.31 6.29
CA THR A 719 22.01 -76.92 7.50
C THR A 719 21.34 -75.86 8.37
N ASN A 720 21.93 -74.67 8.49
CA ASN A 720 21.36 -73.57 9.28
C ASN A 720 20.15 -72.90 8.60
N LEU A 721 20.06 -72.96 7.27
CA LEU A 721 18.89 -72.49 6.51
C LEU A 721 17.74 -73.52 6.44
N GLY A 722 17.90 -74.71 7.03
CA GLY A 722 16.86 -75.74 7.02
C GLY A 722 16.56 -76.32 5.63
N LEU A 723 17.51 -76.23 4.69
CA LEU A 723 17.31 -76.64 3.29
C LEU A 723 17.61 -78.13 3.04
N ASN A 724 17.97 -78.89 4.08
CA ASN A 724 18.14 -80.33 4.04
C ASN A 724 17.02 -81.01 4.84
N ASP A 725 15.86 -81.23 4.21
CA ASP A 725 14.89 -82.23 4.68
C ASP A 725 14.46 -83.09 3.49
N GLU A 726 15.01 -84.31 3.44
CA GLU A 726 14.40 -85.43 2.74
C GLU A 726 13.12 -85.82 3.50
N TYR A 727 11.99 -85.61 2.84
CA TYR A 727 10.68 -86.12 3.23
C TYR A 727 10.68 -87.66 3.26
N ASP A 728 10.35 -88.25 4.42
CA ASP A 728 9.68 -89.55 4.49
C ASP A 728 8.31 -89.30 5.17
N GLU A 729 7.26 -89.49 4.37
CA GLU A 729 5.84 -89.41 4.75
C GLU A 729 5.37 -90.66 5.51
N GLU A 730 4.21 -90.51 6.16
CA GLU A 730 3.27 -91.55 6.63
C GLU A 730 3.60 -92.24 7.99
N ASP A 731 2.91 -91.88 9.07
CA ASP A 731 1.56 -92.43 9.34
C ASP A 731 0.98 -92.04 10.73
N ASP A 732 -0.35 -91.96 10.73
CA ASP A 732 -1.31 -92.27 11.80
C ASP A 732 -1.61 -91.28 12.96
N ASP A 733 -2.78 -90.64 12.80
CA ASP A 733 -3.97 -90.84 13.64
C ASP A 733 -3.88 -90.60 15.17
N ARG A 734 -4.57 -89.54 15.65
CA ARG A 734 -5.79 -89.68 16.50
C ARG A 734 -6.27 -88.43 17.28
N TYR A 735 -7.60 -88.28 17.25
CA TYR A 735 -8.52 -87.68 18.25
C TYR A 735 -8.34 -86.19 18.62
N GLY A 736 -9.36 -85.32 18.62
CA GLY A 736 -10.81 -85.47 18.46
C GLY A 736 -11.51 -84.22 19.02
N GLU A 737 -12.67 -83.88 18.44
CA GLU A 737 -13.89 -83.26 19.04
C GLU A 737 -13.74 -81.97 19.89
N GLU A 738 -14.61 -80.96 19.90
CA GLU A 738 -15.89 -80.60 19.27
C GLU A 738 -16.27 -79.19 19.83
N TYR A 739 -16.96 -78.36 19.03
CA TYR A 739 -18.02 -77.36 19.40
C TYR A 739 -17.74 -76.24 20.47
N ASP A 740 -18.30 -75.02 20.47
CA ASP A 740 -19.24 -74.23 19.66
C ASP A 740 -19.48 -72.88 20.40
N TYR A 741 -19.98 -71.85 19.70
CA TYR A 741 -20.51 -70.53 20.15
C TYR A 741 -19.58 -69.60 20.97
N GLY A 742 -19.51 -68.29 20.79
CA GLY A 742 -20.30 -67.31 20.06
C GLY A 742 -20.14 -65.93 20.75
N ASN A 743 -20.22 -64.86 19.95
CA ASN A 743 -20.60 -63.48 20.27
C ASN A 743 -19.82 -62.60 21.28
N ASP A 744 -19.46 -61.44 20.73
CA ASP A 744 -19.75 -60.07 21.18
C ASP A 744 -19.04 -59.44 22.39
N GLU A 745 -18.51 -58.26 22.06
CA GLU A 745 -18.50 -56.98 22.79
C GLU A 745 -17.52 -56.73 23.95
N ASP A 746 -16.82 -55.61 23.76
CA ASP A 746 -16.41 -54.58 24.72
C ASP A 746 -15.64 -55.00 25.99
N TYR A 747 -14.41 -54.49 26.09
CA TYR A 747 -13.74 -54.30 27.38
C TYR A 747 -13.24 -52.87 27.59
N PRO A 748 -13.53 -52.28 28.76
CA PRO A 748 -13.04 -50.98 29.19
C PRO A 748 -11.88 -51.07 30.21
N GLU A 749 -11.29 -49.89 30.44
CA GLU A 749 -10.81 -49.31 31.71
C GLU A 749 -9.55 -49.83 32.46
N ASN A 750 -8.68 -48.83 32.69
CA ASN A 750 -8.01 -48.43 33.95
C ASN A 750 -6.77 -49.16 34.46
N SER A 751 -5.69 -48.38 34.62
CA SER A 751 -5.00 -48.24 35.93
C SER A 751 -4.09 -47.00 35.99
N ASP A 752 -4.45 -46.09 36.89
CA ASP A 752 -3.64 -45.11 37.65
C ASP A 752 -2.42 -45.77 38.36
N PRO A 753 -1.42 -45.05 38.97
CA PRO A 753 -1.67 -43.93 39.90
C PRO A 753 -0.61 -42.80 40.10
N GLU A 754 -1.07 -41.77 40.84
CA GLU A 754 -0.40 -40.96 41.87
C GLU A 754 0.69 -39.91 41.49
N THR A 755 0.43 -38.60 41.70
CA THR A 755 0.82 -37.85 42.93
C THR A 755 0.52 -36.33 42.87
N ASP A 756 -0.14 -35.87 43.94
CA ASP A 756 -0.19 -34.58 44.65
C ASP A 756 0.40 -33.26 44.10
N GLY A 757 -0.35 -32.16 44.34
CA GLY A 757 0.23 -30.81 44.50
C GLY A 757 -0.76 -29.64 44.41
N GLU A 758 -1.53 -29.38 45.48
CA GLU A 758 -2.27 -28.11 45.69
C GLU A 758 -1.31 -26.93 46.00
N ASN A 759 -1.64 -25.72 45.50
CA ASN A 759 -1.63 -24.48 46.30
C ASN A 759 -2.28 -23.29 45.55
N ASP A 760 -3.17 -22.60 46.27
CA ASP A 760 -3.83 -21.34 45.94
C ASP A 760 -2.88 -20.12 46.04
N PHE A 761 -3.05 -19.12 45.13
CA PHE A 761 -3.27 -17.69 45.44
C PHE A 761 -3.71 -16.89 44.21
#